data_AF-A0A8C6UVA7-F1
#
_entry.id   AF-A0A8C6UVA7-F1
#
_cell.length_a   1.000
_cell.length_b   1.000
_cell.length_c   1.000
_cell.angle_alpha   90.00
_cell.angle_beta   90.00
_cell.angle_gamma   90.00
#
_symmetry.space_group_name_H-M   'P 1'
#
loop_
_entity.id
_entity.type
_entity.pdbx_description
1 polymer ?
#
loop_
_entity_poly.entity_id
_entity_poly.type
_entity_poly.pdbx_seq_one_letter_code
_entity_poly.pdbx_strand_id
1 'polypeptide(L)'
;FFIKKCLVYNVVYDASKCVIPVEPQIEPYTLFLGDPLTLSCSTKDFDHAVNWTKDNAAVLDGEHSHIRKGKLEIETLELTDSGIYTCTTFGNHSLYFNVTVETIASSEDDDDEDEESSSEESKLLGTMPPQWVQPGKMEKKLHAVPASKTVKFRCQASGNPSPTLKWYKNGKEFKRDHRIGGFKVRDQVGTIIMESVVPSDKGNYTCVVENLYGSINHTYQLDVVERSPHRPILQAGLPANRTAVVGSDVAFECKVFSDPQPHIQWLKHIVINGSRNGPNGLPYVRVLKTAGLNTTDKEMEVLQLRNVSFEDAGEYTCLAGNSIGYSHHTAWLTIFEGISERPKSMPTYPPANHMYLEVVIYCVGFFFIVIMIVIAIMVKIRASSKKSDFNSQQAVHKLAKRLPLRRQVSVESSNSIHSGVMLMRPSRLSSSGSPMLSGVSEYELPQDPRWELARDRLVLGKPLGEGCFGQVVMGEALGLDKEKPNRVTKVAVKMLKADATEKDLSDLISEMEMMKIIGKHKNIINLLGACTQDGPLYVIVEYASKGNLREYLRARRPPGLEYCYQPDQVPVENVSIKDLVSCAYQVARGMGYLASKKCIHRDLAARNVLVTEDNVMKIADFGLARDIHHIDYYKKTTNGRLPVKWMAPEALFDRIYTHQSDVWSFGVLLWEIFTLGGSPYPGVPVEELFKLLKEGHRMDKPSTCTQELYLMMRDCWHAVPSHRPTFKQLVEDLDRCLAISSNQEYLELSVPLDQYSPSYPDTRSSTCSSGEDSVFSHEASAEEPCLPKFPPHSNGAAIKKR
;
A
#
# COMPACT_ATOMS: atom_id res chain seq x y z
N PHE A 1 -14.73 -24.13 -52.88
CA PHE A 1 -15.63 -24.07 -54.06
C PHE A 1 -16.42 -22.77 -53.92
N PHE A 2 -16.37 -21.88 -54.93
CA PHE A 2 -16.75 -20.45 -54.89
C PHE A 2 -15.90 -19.63 -53.88
N ILE A 3 -14.98 -18.72 -54.23
CA ILE A 3 -14.82 -17.86 -55.41
C ILE A 3 -13.32 -17.79 -55.75
N LYS A 4 -12.96 -18.35 -56.92
CA LYS A 4 -11.75 -18.07 -57.69
C LYS A 4 -12.26 -17.68 -59.07
N LYS A 5 -12.37 -16.38 -59.36
CA LYS A 5 -12.46 -15.76 -60.69
C LYS A 5 -12.82 -14.28 -60.53
N CYS A 6 -11.82 -13.40 -60.68
CA CYS A 6 -11.92 -12.14 -61.41
C CYS A 6 -10.51 -11.54 -61.49
N LEU A 7 -9.77 -12.02 -62.49
CA LEU A 7 -8.52 -11.45 -62.98
C LEU A 7 -8.64 -11.44 -64.50
N VAL A 8 -9.40 -10.51 -65.08
CA VAL A 8 -9.24 -10.09 -66.48
C VAL A 8 -9.82 -8.67 -66.68
N TYR A 9 -9.03 -7.85 -67.36
CA TYR A 9 -9.32 -6.52 -67.95
C TYR A 9 -8.89 -5.27 -67.18
N ASN A 10 -7.77 -4.73 -67.67
CA ASN A 10 -7.32 -3.35 -67.56
C ASN A 10 -8.46 -2.35 -67.81
N VAL A 11 -8.79 -1.55 -66.80
CA VAL A 11 -9.30 -0.19 -67.00
C VAL A 11 -8.67 0.70 -65.94
N VAL A 12 -7.90 1.68 -66.38
CA VAL A 12 -7.37 2.78 -65.56
C VAL A 12 -8.57 3.60 -65.08
N TYR A 13 -8.79 3.68 -63.76
CA TYR A 13 -9.64 4.71 -63.16
C TYR A 13 -8.90 5.45 -62.05
N ASP A 14 -8.89 6.76 -62.26
CA ASP A 14 -8.48 7.90 -61.46
C ASP A 14 -8.37 7.68 -59.94
N ALA A 15 -7.18 7.92 -59.40
CA ALA A 15 -6.89 8.00 -57.98
C ALA A 15 -7.32 9.37 -57.44
N SER A 16 -8.63 9.65 -57.41
CA SER A 16 -9.15 10.85 -56.77
C SER A 16 -10.64 10.69 -56.41
N LYS A 17 -10.91 9.94 -55.33
CA LYS A 17 -12.05 10.08 -54.39
C LYS A 17 -12.19 8.84 -53.51
N CYS A 18 -11.53 8.85 -52.36
CA CYS A 18 -11.94 8.07 -51.19
C CYS A 18 -11.65 8.94 -49.95
N VAL A 19 -12.58 9.84 -49.64
CA VAL A 19 -12.57 10.57 -48.37
C VAL A 19 -13.23 9.66 -47.35
N ILE A 20 -12.45 9.18 -46.39
CA ILE A 20 -12.92 8.50 -45.19
C ILE A 20 -13.69 9.54 -44.37
N PRO A 21 -14.91 9.28 -43.86
CA PRO A 21 -15.58 10.22 -42.97
C PRO A 21 -14.78 10.28 -41.67
N VAL A 22 -14.18 11.43 -41.39
CA VAL A 22 -13.56 11.72 -40.10
C VAL A 22 -14.69 11.91 -39.09
N GLU A 23 -14.77 11.04 -38.10
CA GLU A 23 -15.67 11.19 -36.96
C GLU A 23 -15.29 12.49 -36.22
N PRO A 24 -16.25 13.41 -35.97
CA PRO A 24 -15.94 14.71 -35.37
C PRO A 24 -15.40 14.53 -33.96
N GLN A 25 -14.21 15.09 -33.68
CA GLN A 25 -13.66 15.14 -32.32
C GLN A 25 -14.48 16.14 -31.50
N ILE A 26 -15.10 15.67 -30.42
CA ILE A 26 -15.85 16.48 -29.46
C ILE A 26 -14.90 16.80 -28.30
N GLU A 27 -14.62 18.08 -28.04
CA GLU A 27 -13.80 18.51 -26.90
C GLU A 27 -14.67 18.64 -25.63
N PRO A 28 -14.41 17.86 -24.55
CA PRO A 28 -15.19 17.95 -23.31
C PRO A 28 -14.69 19.05 -22.37
N TYR A 29 -15.61 19.77 -21.75
CA TYR A 29 -15.40 20.79 -20.73
C TYR A 29 -16.28 20.50 -19.51
N THR A 30 -15.70 20.23 -18.35
CA THR A 30 -16.43 20.11 -17.08
C THR A 30 -16.09 21.31 -16.20
N LEU A 31 -17.09 22.12 -15.87
CA LEU A 31 -16.97 23.38 -15.13
C LEU A 31 -18.01 23.44 -14.01
N PHE A 32 -17.79 24.26 -12.99
CA PHE A 32 -18.72 24.40 -11.86
C PHE A 32 -19.59 25.64 -12.01
N LEU A 33 -20.74 25.65 -11.33
CA LEU A 33 -21.65 26.79 -11.33
C LEU A 33 -20.90 28.09 -10.92
N GLY A 34 -20.97 29.11 -11.77
CA GLY A 34 -20.28 30.40 -11.61
C GLY A 34 -18.87 30.48 -12.22
N ASP A 35 -18.31 29.41 -12.77
CA ASP A 35 -17.04 29.47 -13.51
C ASP A 35 -17.22 30.22 -14.85
N PRO A 36 -16.19 30.94 -15.34
CA PRO A 36 -16.22 31.52 -16.69
C PRO A 36 -15.89 30.46 -17.75
N LEU A 37 -16.63 30.47 -18.86
CA LEU A 37 -16.37 29.65 -20.05
C LEU A 37 -15.83 30.50 -21.19
N THR A 38 -14.80 30.01 -21.87
CA THR A 38 -14.33 30.59 -23.14
C THR A 38 -14.07 29.49 -24.15
N LEU A 39 -14.87 29.42 -25.21
CA LEU A 39 -14.69 28.50 -26.33
C LEU A 39 -14.13 29.26 -27.53
N SER A 40 -13.11 28.71 -28.17
CA SER A 40 -12.46 29.34 -29.33
C SER A 40 -12.50 28.45 -30.56
N CYS A 41 -12.97 29.01 -31.67
CA CYS A 41 -12.91 28.34 -32.96
C CYS A 41 -11.58 28.67 -33.65
N SER A 42 -10.66 27.71 -33.73
CA SER A 42 -9.30 27.93 -34.27
C SER A 42 -9.17 27.37 -35.68
N THR A 43 -9.07 28.24 -36.67
CA THR A 43 -8.36 27.95 -37.93
C THR A 43 -7.53 29.17 -38.31
N LYS A 44 -6.37 28.93 -38.92
CA LYS A 44 -5.28 29.91 -39.10
C LYS A 44 -5.53 31.03 -40.13
N ASP A 45 -6.77 31.29 -40.54
CA ASP A 45 -7.09 32.33 -41.52
C ASP A 45 -8.14 33.30 -40.98
N PHE A 46 -7.83 34.59 -41.05
CA PHE A 46 -8.61 35.70 -40.51
C PHE A 46 -9.83 36.07 -41.41
N ASP A 47 -10.85 36.65 -40.76
CA ASP A 47 -11.97 37.45 -41.31
C ASP A 47 -13.26 36.78 -41.82
N HIS A 48 -13.65 35.61 -41.30
CA HIS A 48 -14.99 35.06 -41.58
C HIS A 48 -15.89 34.98 -40.35
N ALA A 49 -17.17 35.32 -40.54
CA ALA A 49 -18.21 35.25 -39.51
C ALA A 49 -18.41 33.80 -39.05
N VAL A 50 -18.35 33.59 -37.73
CA VAL A 50 -18.49 32.28 -37.09
C VAL A 50 -19.89 32.19 -36.49
N ASN A 51 -20.62 31.12 -36.82
CA ASN A 51 -21.91 30.85 -36.23
C ASN A 51 -21.78 29.82 -35.11
N TRP A 52 -22.23 30.20 -33.91
CA TRP A 52 -22.29 29.34 -32.73
C TRP A 52 -23.70 28.78 -32.55
N THR A 53 -23.78 27.49 -32.25
CA THR A 53 -25.03 26.84 -31.83
C THR A 53 -24.81 26.05 -30.55
N LYS A 54 -25.85 25.88 -29.74
CA LYS A 54 -25.90 25.02 -28.56
C LYS A 54 -27.08 24.08 -28.70
N ASP A 55 -26.82 22.77 -28.67
CA ASP A 55 -27.84 21.73 -28.91
C ASP A 55 -28.66 21.97 -30.19
N ASN A 56 -27.99 22.45 -31.24
CA ASN A 56 -28.54 22.87 -32.53
C ASN A 56 -29.39 24.17 -32.55
N ALA A 57 -29.47 24.91 -31.44
CA ALA A 57 -30.07 26.25 -31.38
C ALA A 57 -29.01 27.34 -31.54
N ALA A 58 -29.27 28.41 -32.28
CA ALA A 58 -28.31 29.51 -32.47
C ALA A 58 -28.04 30.25 -31.14
N VAL A 59 -26.77 30.41 -30.78
CA VAL A 59 -26.35 31.23 -29.64
C VAL A 59 -26.24 32.67 -30.12
N LEU A 60 -26.99 33.57 -29.49
CA LEU A 60 -27.00 35.00 -29.80
C LEU A 60 -26.10 35.76 -28.83
N ASP A 61 -25.47 36.82 -29.32
CA ASP A 61 -24.74 37.77 -28.48
C ASP A 61 -25.75 38.52 -27.59
N GLY A 62 -25.60 38.43 -26.26
CA GLY A 62 -26.56 38.94 -25.28
C GLY A 62 -25.91 39.25 -23.91
N GLU A 63 -26.72 39.42 -22.86
CA GLU A 63 -26.20 39.72 -21.50
C GLU A 63 -25.47 38.54 -20.85
N HIS A 64 -25.83 37.30 -21.19
CA HIS A 64 -25.29 36.07 -20.59
C HIS A 64 -24.15 35.44 -21.40
N SER A 65 -24.21 35.55 -22.73
CA SER A 65 -23.24 34.96 -23.65
C SER A 65 -22.72 36.00 -24.64
N HIS A 66 -21.40 36.19 -24.70
CA HIS A 66 -20.74 37.16 -25.56
C HIS A 66 -19.96 36.49 -26.70
N ILE A 67 -20.15 36.96 -27.93
CA ILE A 67 -19.41 36.45 -29.10
C ILE A 67 -18.41 37.49 -29.59
N ARG A 68 -17.12 37.27 -29.33
CA ARG A 68 -16.04 38.21 -29.69
C ARG A 68 -14.97 37.53 -30.55
N LYS A 69 -14.73 38.07 -31.75
CA LYS A 69 -13.65 37.61 -32.67
C LYS A 69 -13.65 36.08 -32.90
N GLY A 70 -14.82 35.47 -33.06
CA GLY A 70 -14.95 34.02 -33.27
C GLY A 70 -14.83 33.15 -32.01
N LYS A 71 -14.83 33.77 -30.82
CA LYS A 71 -14.90 33.09 -29.51
C LYS A 71 -16.27 33.30 -28.86
N LEU A 72 -16.72 32.29 -28.12
CA LEU A 72 -17.89 32.37 -27.24
C LEU A 72 -17.40 32.48 -25.79
N GLU A 73 -17.84 33.51 -25.09
CA GLU A 73 -17.49 33.82 -23.70
C GLU A 73 -18.77 33.85 -22.85
N ILE A 74 -18.79 33.11 -21.73
CA ILE A 74 -19.85 33.17 -20.70
C ILE A 74 -19.14 33.51 -19.39
N GLU A 75 -19.50 34.65 -18.76
CA GLU A 75 -18.79 35.13 -17.57
C GLU A 75 -19.12 34.32 -16.32
N THR A 76 -20.36 33.86 -16.20
CA THR A 76 -20.86 33.08 -15.06
C THR A 76 -21.73 31.92 -15.55
N LEU A 77 -21.22 30.70 -15.51
CA LEU A 77 -21.96 29.52 -15.94
C LEU A 77 -23.14 29.18 -15.02
N GLU A 78 -24.31 28.96 -15.62
CA GLU A 78 -25.51 28.41 -14.99
C GLU A 78 -25.67 26.91 -15.33
N LEU A 79 -26.50 26.18 -14.56
CA LEU A 79 -26.83 24.78 -14.88
C LEU A 79 -27.41 24.61 -16.29
N THR A 80 -28.16 25.61 -16.74
CA THR A 80 -28.75 25.69 -18.08
C THR A 80 -27.69 25.74 -19.17
N ASP A 81 -26.45 26.16 -18.88
CA ASP A 81 -25.35 26.28 -19.86
C ASP A 81 -24.74 24.96 -20.29
N SER A 82 -25.06 23.86 -19.62
CA SER A 82 -24.70 22.52 -20.05
C SER A 82 -25.29 22.21 -21.43
N GLY A 83 -24.51 21.58 -22.30
CA GLY A 83 -24.94 21.24 -23.66
C GLY A 83 -23.80 21.14 -24.65
N ILE A 84 -24.14 20.78 -25.89
CA ILE A 84 -23.17 20.63 -26.98
C ILE A 84 -23.11 21.93 -27.78
N TYR A 85 -22.00 22.65 -27.67
CA TYR A 85 -21.73 23.83 -28.46
C TYR A 85 -21.04 23.47 -29.78
N THR A 86 -21.53 24.01 -30.89
CA THR A 86 -20.93 23.81 -32.21
C THR A 86 -20.56 25.15 -32.82
N CYS A 87 -19.29 25.31 -33.17
CA CYS A 87 -18.83 26.39 -34.03
C CYS A 87 -18.88 25.94 -35.49
N THR A 88 -19.50 26.72 -36.37
CA THR A 88 -19.50 26.49 -37.82
C THR A 88 -18.80 27.64 -38.55
N THR A 89 -17.82 27.32 -39.40
CA THR A 89 -17.09 28.29 -40.23
C THR A 89 -17.49 28.20 -41.70
N PHE A 90 -17.26 29.29 -42.46
CA PHE A 90 -17.49 29.34 -43.90
C PHE A 90 -16.49 28.42 -44.62
N GLY A 91 -16.91 27.19 -44.90
CA GLY A 91 -16.03 26.09 -45.33
C GLY A 91 -16.48 24.70 -44.87
N ASN A 92 -17.59 24.60 -44.12
CA ASN A 92 -18.18 23.35 -43.65
C ASN A 92 -17.32 22.61 -42.60
N HIS A 93 -16.42 23.32 -41.92
CA HIS A 93 -15.73 22.79 -40.74
C HIS A 93 -16.54 23.14 -39.49
N SER A 94 -17.01 22.11 -38.80
CA SER A 94 -17.74 22.22 -37.54
C SER A 94 -16.87 21.67 -36.40
N LEU A 95 -16.62 22.50 -35.39
CA LEU A 95 -15.98 22.06 -34.14
C LEU A 95 -17.06 21.86 -33.08
N TYR A 96 -16.98 20.78 -32.33
CA TYR A 96 -17.96 20.39 -31.32
C TYR A 96 -17.32 20.43 -29.93
N PHE A 97 -18.00 21.08 -28.99
CA PHE A 97 -17.60 21.21 -27.60
C PHE A 97 -18.73 20.68 -26.72
N ASN A 98 -18.43 19.78 -25.78
CA ASN A 98 -19.42 19.28 -24.83
C ASN A 98 -19.17 19.94 -23.47
N VAL A 99 -20.07 20.83 -23.04
CA VAL A 99 -19.94 21.56 -21.77
C VAL A 99 -20.87 20.93 -20.74
N THR A 100 -20.31 20.53 -19.60
CA THR A 100 -21.04 19.97 -18.46
C THR A 100 -20.84 20.90 -17.26
N VAL A 101 -21.93 21.47 -16.73
CA VAL A 101 -21.92 22.30 -15.53
C VAL A 101 -22.37 21.47 -14.34
N GLU A 102 -21.47 21.24 -13.38
CA GLU A 102 -21.73 20.40 -12.20
C GLU A 102 -22.07 21.25 -10.96
N THR A 103 -23.07 20.80 -10.19
CA THR A 103 -23.28 21.24 -8.80
C THR A 103 -22.50 20.32 -7.87
N ILE A 104 -21.90 20.88 -6.82
CA ILE A 104 -21.16 20.08 -5.84
C ILE A 104 -22.18 19.30 -4.99
N ALA A 105 -22.48 18.07 -5.40
CA ALA A 105 -23.16 17.09 -4.56
C ALA A 105 -22.27 16.74 -3.36
N SER A 106 -22.74 17.09 -2.17
CA SER A 106 -22.19 16.69 -0.89
C SER A 106 -22.46 15.21 -0.65
N SER A 107 -21.43 14.38 -0.59
CA SER A 107 -21.53 13.08 0.08
C SER A 107 -21.40 13.29 1.60
N GLU A 108 -22.46 12.92 2.31
CA GLU A 108 -22.76 13.12 3.72
C GLU A 108 -21.67 12.64 4.70
N ASP A 109 -21.42 13.49 5.70
CA ASP A 109 -21.29 13.16 7.13
C ASP A 109 -21.34 14.53 7.83
N ASP A 110 -22.54 14.89 8.29
CA ASP A 110 -22.96 15.92 9.25
C ASP A 110 -24.21 16.63 8.71
N ASP A 111 -25.33 16.33 9.37
CA ASP A 111 -26.62 17.01 9.27
C ASP A 111 -26.43 18.54 9.27
N ASP A 112 -27.11 19.23 8.36
CA ASP A 112 -27.71 20.57 8.55
C ASP A 112 -28.35 20.98 7.21
N GLU A 113 -29.67 20.83 7.13
CA GLU A 113 -30.52 21.52 6.16
C GLU A 113 -30.52 23.04 6.47
N ASP A 114 -30.62 23.83 5.38
CA ASP A 114 -31.11 25.23 5.32
C ASP A 114 -30.17 26.35 5.88
N GLU A 115 -30.08 27.60 5.40
CA GLU A 115 -30.78 28.43 4.41
C GLU A 115 -29.74 29.40 3.79
N GLU A 116 -29.80 29.67 2.48
CA GLU A 116 -29.25 30.91 1.92
C GLU A 116 -30.23 32.05 2.21
N SER A 117 -30.11 32.67 3.38
CA SER A 117 -30.71 33.97 3.65
C SER A 117 -29.77 35.07 3.16
N SER A 118 -30.00 35.53 1.94
CA SER A 118 -29.43 36.78 1.45
C SER A 118 -30.18 37.96 2.08
N SER A 119 -29.70 38.49 3.20
CA SER A 119 -30.08 39.83 3.63
C SER A 119 -29.18 40.85 2.95
N GLU A 120 -29.58 41.31 1.76
CA GLU A 120 -29.17 42.61 1.25
C GLU A 120 -29.76 43.73 2.13
N GLU A 121 -29.10 44.06 3.23
CA GLU A 121 -29.24 45.31 3.97
C GLU A 121 -27.95 45.42 4.79
N SER A 122 -27.05 46.40 4.65
CA SER A 122 -27.24 47.80 4.38
C SER A 122 -25.86 48.44 4.15
N LYS A 123 -25.73 49.26 3.11
CA LYS A 123 -24.62 50.21 2.95
C LYS A 123 -24.72 51.28 4.03
N LEU A 124 -24.05 51.10 5.16
CA LEU A 124 -23.68 52.20 6.06
C LEU A 124 -22.24 52.00 6.54
N LEU A 125 -21.39 52.95 6.14
CA LEU A 125 -19.94 52.96 6.25
C LEU A 125 -19.49 53.03 7.73
N GLY A 126 -19.34 51.89 8.38
CA GLY A 126 -18.62 51.74 9.64
C GLY A 126 -17.34 50.94 9.43
N THR A 127 -16.18 51.50 9.79
CA THR A 127 -14.91 50.77 9.88
C THR A 127 -15.00 49.77 11.03
N MET A 128 -14.75 48.48 10.77
CA MET A 128 -14.91 47.43 11.77
C MET A 128 -13.71 46.44 11.77
N PRO A 129 -13.21 46.03 12.95
CA PRO A 129 -12.21 44.97 13.07
C PRO A 129 -12.79 43.61 12.65
N PRO A 130 -11.95 42.61 12.30
CA PRO A 130 -12.44 41.33 11.83
C PRO A 130 -13.23 40.59 12.91
N GLN A 131 -14.33 39.93 12.52
CA GLN A 131 -15.16 39.09 13.38
C GLN A 131 -15.55 37.79 12.65
N TRP A 132 -15.67 36.68 13.39
CA TRP A 132 -16.06 35.38 12.82
C TRP A 132 -17.52 35.39 12.38
N VAL A 133 -17.79 34.97 11.14
CA VAL A 133 -19.15 34.92 10.59
C VAL A 133 -19.91 33.69 11.12
N GLN A 134 -19.23 32.55 11.25
CA GLN A 134 -19.83 31.28 11.69
C GLN A 134 -18.96 30.59 12.77
N PRO A 135 -18.89 31.13 14.00
CA PRO A 135 -18.06 30.56 15.06
C PRO A 135 -18.45 29.12 15.44
N GLY A 136 -19.73 28.75 15.34
CA GLY A 136 -20.23 27.40 15.64
C GLY A 136 -19.56 26.29 14.81
N LYS A 137 -19.29 26.56 13.52
CA LYS A 137 -18.60 25.60 12.62
C LYS A 137 -17.10 25.46 12.91
N MET A 138 -16.56 26.23 13.87
CA MET A 138 -15.17 26.23 14.30
C MET A 138 -15.00 25.71 15.74
N GLU A 139 -16.06 25.29 16.42
CA GLU A 139 -16.00 24.82 17.82
C GLU A 139 -15.17 23.55 17.99
N LYS A 140 -15.15 22.70 16.96
CA LYS A 140 -14.38 21.45 16.94
C LYS A 140 -12.89 21.73 16.73
N LYS A 141 -12.21 22.06 17.82
CA LYS A 141 -10.75 22.32 17.80
C LYS A 141 -9.93 21.07 17.50
N LEU A 142 -10.39 19.87 17.88
CA LEU A 142 -9.67 18.61 17.64
C LEU A 142 -10.29 17.81 16.49
N HIS A 143 -9.50 17.58 15.44
CA HIS A 143 -9.82 16.73 14.30
C HIS A 143 -8.97 15.46 14.35
N ALA A 144 -9.48 14.42 15.02
CA ALA A 144 -8.89 13.09 14.96
C ALA A 144 -9.42 12.34 13.73
N VAL A 145 -8.58 12.23 12.69
CA VAL A 145 -9.00 11.77 11.37
C VAL A 145 -8.11 10.61 10.91
N PRO A 146 -8.67 9.51 10.39
CA PRO A 146 -7.86 8.44 9.81
C PRO A 146 -7.05 8.94 8.61
N ALA A 147 -5.87 8.35 8.38
CA ALA A 147 -5.14 8.61 7.15
C ALA A 147 -6.02 8.35 5.90
N SER A 148 -5.78 9.10 4.82
CA SER A 148 -6.51 9.11 3.55
C SER A 148 -7.91 9.74 3.54
N LYS A 149 -8.33 10.41 4.62
CA LYS A 149 -9.57 11.19 4.64
C LYS A 149 -9.32 12.68 4.32
N THR A 150 -10.36 13.37 3.87
CA THR A 150 -10.30 14.81 3.64
C THR A 150 -10.63 15.57 4.91
N VAL A 151 -9.82 16.57 5.23
CA VAL A 151 -10.00 17.46 6.38
C VAL A 151 -10.26 18.88 5.88
N LYS A 152 -11.26 19.54 6.46
CA LYS A 152 -11.63 20.91 6.14
C LYS A 152 -11.49 21.76 7.40
N PHE A 153 -10.75 22.87 7.32
CA PHE A 153 -10.69 23.87 8.39
C PHE A 153 -11.28 25.18 7.87
N ARG A 154 -12.26 25.72 8.60
CA ARG A 154 -13.00 26.92 8.21
C ARG A 154 -12.59 28.10 9.09
N CYS A 155 -12.35 29.27 8.52
CA CYS A 155 -12.03 30.51 9.23
C CYS A 155 -12.65 31.71 8.53
N GLN A 156 -13.97 31.64 8.28
CA GLN A 156 -14.69 32.71 7.63
C GLN A 156 -14.87 33.90 8.58
N ALA A 157 -14.41 35.07 8.16
CA ALA A 157 -14.45 36.31 8.93
C ALA A 157 -14.87 37.50 8.06
N SER A 158 -15.60 38.44 8.65
CA SER A 158 -16.02 39.71 8.03
C SER A 158 -15.29 40.88 8.69
N GLY A 159 -15.03 41.95 7.94
CA GLY A 159 -14.38 43.16 8.45
C GLY A 159 -14.37 44.27 7.40
N ASN A 160 -14.21 45.52 7.84
CA ASN A 160 -14.12 46.69 6.94
C ASN A 160 -12.94 47.59 7.37
N PRO A 161 -11.83 47.66 6.59
CA PRO A 161 -11.56 47.00 5.32
C PRO A 161 -11.58 45.47 5.39
N SER A 162 -11.84 44.83 4.23
CA SER A 162 -11.85 43.37 4.08
C SER A 162 -10.55 42.77 4.62
N PRO A 163 -10.63 41.81 5.57
CA PRO A 163 -9.45 41.29 6.23
C PRO A 163 -8.70 40.27 5.36
N THR A 164 -7.39 40.14 5.61
CA THR A 164 -6.53 39.14 4.96
C THR A 164 -6.42 37.89 5.81
N LEU A 165 -6.37 36.70 5.18
CA LEU A 165 -6.29 35.40 5.85
C LEU A 165 -4.94 34.72 5.60
N LYS A 166 -4.28 34.27 6.66
CA LYS A 166 -3.03 33.49 6.61
C LYS A 166 -3.16 32.22 7.45
N TRP A 167 -2.54 31.15 6.99
CA TRP A 167 -2.50 29.86 7.70
C TRP A 167 -1.09 29.55 8.20
N TYR A 168 -1.02 28.97 9.39
CA TYR A 168 0.21 28.54 10.03
C TYR A 168 0.08 27.08 10.47
N LYS A 169 1.11 26.28 10.27
CA LYS A 169 1.23 24.91 10.79
C LYS A 169 2.36 24.90 11.81
N ASN A 170 2.05 24.56 13.07
CA ASN A 170 3.01 24.54 14.17
C ASN A 170 3.80 25.87 14.30
N GLY A 171 3.13 27.00 14.07
CA GLY A 171 3.73 28.34 14.13
C GLY A 171 4.50 28.80 12.88
N LYS A 172 4.72 27.93 11.88
CA LYS A 172 5.33 28.31 10.59
C LYS A 172 4.26 28.56 9.54
N GLU A 173 4.45 29.57 8.68
CA GLU A 173 3.53 29.86 7.57
C GLU A 173 3.30 28.60 6.71
N PHE A 174 2.03 28.24 6.52
CA PHE A 174 1.60 27.03 5.84
C PHE A 174 1.16 27.37 4.41
N LYS A 175 2.10 27.21 3.47
CA LYS A 175 1.91 27.45 2.05
C LYS A 175 1.60 26.15 1.29
N ARG A 176 0.97 26.25 0.12
CA ARG A 176 0.48 25.09 -0.67
C ARG A 176 1.60 24.09 -1.02
N ASP A 177 2.80 24.59 -1.27
CA ASP A 177 4.02 23.86 -1.61
C ASP A 177 4.66 23.13 -0.41
N HIS A 178 4.31 23.49 0.83
CA HIS A 178 4.82 22.81 2.03
C HIS A 178 4.17 21.45 2.29
N ARG A 179 3.11 21.07 1.54
CA ARG A 179 2.44 19.78 1.63
C ARG A 179 2.56 19.01 0.31
N ILE A 180 3.03 17.76 0.38
CA ILE A 180 3.02 16.83 -0.76
C ILE A 180 1.56 16.48 -1.08
N GLY A 181 1.09 16.84 -2.28
CA GLY A 181 -0.33 16.77 -2.68
C GLY A 181 -1.11 18.09 -2.56
N GLY A 182 -0.48 19.15 -2.05
CA GLY A 182 -1.08 20.49 -1.92
C GLY A 182 -2.30 20.54 -0.99
N PHE A 183 -2.96 21.68 -0.93
CA PHE A 183 -4.29 21.82 -0.30
C PHE A 183 -5.09 22.87 -1.06
N LYS A 184 -6.41 22.71 -1.12
CA LYS A 184 -7.30 23.68 -1.79
C LYS A 184 -7.63 24.80 -0.80
N VAL A 185 -7.56 26.04 -1.26
CA VAL A 185 -7.93 27.23 -0.47
C VAL A 185 -9.13 27.89 -1.12
N ARG A 186 -10.19 28.12 -0.36
CA ARG A 186 -11.33 28.94 -0.76
C ARG A 186 -11.22 30.27 -0.04
N ASP A 187 -10.56 31.24 -0.68
CA ASP A 187 -10.23 32.53 -0.07
C ASP A 187 -11.50 33.33 0.32
N GLN A 188 -12.55 33.28 -0.50
CA GLN A 188 -13.84 33.94 -0.21
C GLN A 188 -14.58 33.40 1.03
N VAL A 189 -14.32 32.13 1.39
CA VAL A 189 -14.97 31.43 2.53
C VAL A 189 -13.97 31.16 3.66
N GLY A 190 -12.72 31.58 3.50
CA GLY A 190 -11.63 31.35 4.44
C GLY A 190 -11.43 29.89 4.84
N THR A 191 -11.54 28.95 3.90
CA THR A 191 -11.49 27.50 4.18
C THR A 191 -10.30 26.82 3.51
N ILE A 192 -9.55 26.01 4.25
CA ILE A 192 -8.55 25.08 3.68
C ILE A 192 -9.07 23.66 3.68
N ILE A 193 -8.82 22.95 2.57
CA ILE A 193 -9.24 21.58 2.35
C ILE A 193 -7.99 20.75 2.06
N MET A 194 -7.65 19.85 2.98
CA MET A 194 -6.56 18.90 2.86
C MET A 194 -7.15 17.53 2.51
N GLU A 195 -7.02 17.13 1.24
CA GLU A 195 -7.48 15.84 0.76
C GLU A 195 -6.45 14.75 1.10
N SER A 196 -6.95 13.57 1.46
CA SER A 196 -6.13 12.39 1.75
C SER A 196 -5.03 12.64 2.79
N VAL A 197 -5.40 13.07 4.00
CA VAL A 197 -4.43 13.40 5.05
C VAL A 197 -3.51 12.23 5.40
N VAL A 198 -2.23 12.51 5.62
CA VAL A 198 -1.19 11.52 5.97
C VAL A 198 -0.68 11.76 7.39
N PRO A 199 -0.02 10.77 8.06
CA PRO A 199 0.52 10.97 9.40
C PRO A 199 1.41 12.21 9.57
N SER A 200 2.14 12.62 8.52
CA SER A 200 2.94 13.85 8.48
C SER A 200 2.12 15.15 8.45
N ASP A 201 0.82 15.08 8.13
CA ASP A 201 -0.10 16.22 8.19
C ASP A 201 -0.51 16.54 9.64
N LYS A 202 -0.21 15.68 10.61
CA LYS A 202 -0.43 15.94 12.03
C LYS A 202 0.20 17.27 12.48
N GLY A 203 -0.55 18.03 13.28
CA GLY A 203 -0.07 19.30 13.81
C GLY A 203 -1.18 20.29 14.16
N ASN A 204 -0.77 21.46 14.62
CA ASN A 204 -1.66 22.56 14.96
C ASN A 204 -1.73 23.55 13.79
N TYR A 205 -2.93 23.76 13.27
CA TYR A 205 -3.22 24.65 12.14
C TYR A 205 -3.92 25.90 12.66
N THR A 206 -3.20 27.02 12.64
CA THR A 206 -3.72 28.31 13.11
C THR A 206 -4.04 29.19 11.92
N CYS A 207 -5.28 29.66 11.82
CA CYS A 207 -5.63 30.74 10.91
C CYS A 207 -5.53 32.08 11.63
N VAL A 208 -4.96 33.06 10.94
CA VAL A 208 -4.85 34.45 11.41
C VAL A 208 -5.52 35.33 10.38
N VAL A 209 -6.49 36.12 10.84
CA VAL A 209 -7.26 37.06 10.04
C VAL A 209 -6.97 38.47 10.54
N GLU A 210 -6.52 39.36 9.66
CA GLU A 210 -6.09 40.72 10.03
C GLU A 210 -6.62 41.80 9.08
N ASN A 211 -7.04 42.93 9.64
CA ASN A 211 -7.25 44.19 8.91
C ASN A 211 -6.59 45.37 9.66
N LEU A 212 -6.72 46.59 9.14
CA LEU A 212 -6.14 47.80 9.72
C LEU A 212 -6.54 48.05 11.19
N TYR A 213 -7.69 47.51 11.62
CA TYR A 213 -8.31 47.79 12.92
C TYR A 213 -8.21 46.63 13.92
N GLY A 214 -7.69 45.46 13.52
CA GLY A 214 -7.52 44.35 14.45
C GLY A 214 -7.10 43.04 13.80
N SER A 215 -6.81 42.05 14.65
CA SER A 215 -6.45 40.69 14.26
C SER A 215 -7.17 39.68 15.16
N ILE A 216 -7.69 38.61 14.55
CA ILE A 216 -8.29 37.46 15.24
C ILE A 216 -7.63 36.17 14.75
N ASN A 217 -7.59 35.15 15.59
CA ASN A 217 -7.00 33.85 15.23
C ASN A 217 -7.80 32.67 15.81
N HIS A 218 -7.64 31.51 15.17
CA HIS A 218 -8.22 30.25 15.64
C HIS A 218 -7.28 29.08 15.31
N THR A 219 -7.16 28.12 16.22
CA THR A 219 -6.25 26.97 16.08
C THR A 219 -7.00 25.65 16.10
N TYR A 220 -6.83 24.88 15.02
CA TYR A 220 -7.24 23.49 14.89
C TYR A 220 -6.08 22.54 15.24
N GLN A 221 -6.36 21.42 15.88
CA GLN A 221 -5.43 20.34 16.17
C GLN A 221 -5.81 19.14 15.30
N LEU A 222 -4.95 18.78 14.35
CA LEU A 222 -5.12 17.61 13.49
C LEU A 222 -4.34 16.44 14.07
N ASP A 223 -5.03 15.35 14.39
CA ASP A 223 -4.42 14.07 14.74
C ASP A 223 -4.75 13.03 13.68
N VAL A 224 -3.73 12.60 12.92
CA VAL A 224 -3.92 11.62 11.85
C VAL A 224 -3.61 10.23 12.36
N VAL A 225 -4.64 9.38 12.44
CA VAL A 225 -4.52 8.02 13.00
C VAL A 225 -4.30 7.00 11.88
N GLU A 226 -3.22 6.24 11.99
CA GLU A 226 -2.88 5.16 11.05
C GLU A 226 -3.80 3.94 11.26
N ARG A 227 -4.37 3.38 10.18
CA ARG A 227 -5.26 2.21 10.24
C ARG A 227 -4.50 0.92 9.97
N SER A 228 -4.46 0.01 10.94
CA SER A 228 -3.97 -1.36 10.76
C SER A 228 -5.14 -2.32 10.40
N PRO A 229 -5.22 -2.86 9.18
CA PRO A 229 -6.26 -3.82 8.80
C PRO A 229 -6.03 -5.20 9.46
N HIS A 230 -7.09 -5.85 9.94
CA HIS A 230 -7.06 -7.17 10.56
C HIS A 230 -8.34 -7.97 10.29
N ARG A 231 -8.30 -9.31 10.38
CA ARG A 231 -9.51 -10.16 10.40
C ARG A 231 -10.43 -9.74 11.56
N PRO A 232 -11.74 -10.01 11.53
CA PRO A 232 -12.63 -9.60 12.60
C PRO A 232 -12.17 -10.19 13.93
N ILE A 233 -12.28 -9.44 15.00
CA ILE A 233 -11.83 -9.83 16.33
C ILE A 233 -13.08 -10.00 17.16
N LEU A 234 -13.25 -11.15 17.79
CA LEU A 234 -14.42 -11.40 18.62
C LEU A 234 -14.06 -11.04 20.06
N GLN A 235 -14.97 -10.38 20.77
CA GLN A 235 -14.75 -10.10 22.19
C GLN A 235 -14.56 -11.42 22.95
N ALA A 236 -13.45 -11.53 23.68
CA ALA A 236 -13.16 -12.72 24.47
C ALA A 236 -14.24 -12.96 25.53
N GLY A 237 -14.65 -14.23 25.70
CA GLY A 237 -15.71 -14.64 26.62
C GLY A 237 -17.13 -14.53 26.05
N LEU A 238 -17.28 -14.09 24.79
CA LEU A 238 -18.55 -14.05 24.06
C LEU A 238 -18.47 -14.88 22.76
N PRO A 239 -19.52 -15.64 22.39
CA PRO A 239 -20.66 -15.99 23.23
C PRO A 239 -20.24 -16.78 24.47
N ALA A 240 -20.97 -16.59 25.56
CA ALA A 240 -20.77 -17.34 26.80
C ALA A 240 -21.71 -18.54 26.86
N ASN A 241 -21.28 -19.62 27.53
CA ASN A 241 -22.13 -20.78 27.80
C ASN A 241 -23.39 -20.35 28.58
N ARG A 242 -24.54 -20.91 28.23
CA ARG A 242 -25.84 -20.60 28.86
C ARG A 242 -26.53 -21.87 29.32
N THR A 243 -27.21 -21.77 30.45
CA THR A 243 -28.15 -22.79 30.95
C THR A 243 -29.56 -22.20 30.89
N ALA A 244 -30.53 -23.00 30.43
CA ALA A 244 -31.91 -22.56 30.24
C ALA A 244 -32.89 -23.65 30.65
N VAL A 245 -34.13 -23.24 30.97
CA VAL A 245 -35.23 -24.17 31.26
C VAL A 245 -36.05 -24.33 29.99
N VAL A 246 -36.63 -25.52 29.78
CA VAL A 246 -37.56 -25.76 28.66
C VAL A 246 -38.64 -24.68 28.64
N GLY A 247 -38.82 -24.04 27.49
CA GLY A 247 -39.79 -22.99 27.25
C GLY A 247 -39.34 -21.56 27.56
N SER A 248 -38.12 -21.36 28.05
CA SER A 248 -37.54 -20.01 28.25
C SER A 248 -36.92 -19.43 26.97
N ASP A 249 -36.69 -18.12 26.96
CA ASP A 249 -35.97 -17.42 25.89
C ASP A 249 -34.49 -17.25 26.26
N VAL A 250 -33.59 -17.46 25.31
CA VAL A 250 -32.13 -17.42 25.49
C VAL A 250 -31.49 -16.51 24.44
N ALA A 251 -30.54 -15.68 24.86
CA ALA A 251 -29.76 -14.84 23.96
C ALA A 251 -28.26 -15.13 24.05
N PHE A 252 -27.61 -15.29 22.89
CA PHE A 252 -26.16 -15.31 22.74
C PHE A 252 -25.69 -14.00 22.11
N GLU A 253 -24.66 -13.40 22.70
CA GLU A 253 -24.04 -12.18 22.20
C GLU A 253 -22.67 -12.50 21.61
N CYS A 254 -22.32 -11.84 20.52
CA CYS A 254 -21.05 -11.94 19.83
C CYS A 254 -20.65 -10.55 19.35
N LYS A 255 -19.83 -9.84 20.13
CA LYS A 255 -19.36 -8.50 19.76
C LYS A 255 -18.18 -8.61 18.81
N VAL A 256 -18.30 -7.99 17.64
CA VAL A 256 -17.37 -8.14 16.52
C VAL A 256 -16.60 -6.85 16.30
N PHE A 257 -15.29 -7.00 16.23
CA PHE A 257 -14.30 -5.95 16.22
C PHE A 257 -13.48 -5.94 14.90
N SER A 258 -13.75 -5.10 13.88
CA SER A 258 -13.18 -5.28 12.54
C SER A 258 -12.90 -4.02 11.66
N ASP A 259 -11.87 -4.07 10.79
CA ASP A 259 -11.55 -3.18 9.64
C ASP A 259 -11.01 -4.00 8.46
N PRO A 260 -11.68 -4.12 7.30
CA PRO A 260 -12.96 -3.56 6.87
C PRO A 260 -14.15 -4.48 7.21
N GLN A 261 -15.34 -4.10 6.76
CA GLN A 261 -16.67 -4.69 6.97
C GLN A 261 -16.78 -6.22 7.14
N PRO A 262 -17.62 -6.84 8.02
CA PRO A 262 -17.59 -8.24 8.31
C PRO A 262 -18.90 -8.84 7.78
N HIS A 263 -19.01 -10.13 7.95
CA HIS A 263 -20.21 -10.87 7.69
C HIS A 263 -20.36 -11.78 8.88
N ILE A 264 -21.40 -11.55 9.68
CA ILE A 264 -21.66 -12.30 10.90
C ILE A 264 -22.69 -13.38 10.59
N GLN A 265 -22.38 -14.61 10.95
CA GLN A 265 -23.26 -15.76 10.82
C GLN A 265 -23.33 -16.51 12.14
N TRP A 266 -24.55 -16.89 12.54
CA TRP A 266 -24.75 -17.81 13.66
C TRP A 266 -24.99 -19.22 13.14
N LEU A 267 -24.20 -20.16 13.66
CA LEU A 267 -24.21 -21.56 13.27
C LEU A 267 -24.55 -22.43 14.48
N LYS A 268 -25.39 -23.45 14.29
CA LYS A 268 -25.60 -24.53 15.26
C LYS A 268 -24.94 -25.79 14.76
N HIS A 269 -24.11 -26.41 15.57
CA HIS A 269 -23.52 -27.71 15.25
C HIS A 269 -24.58 -28.79 15.35
N ILE A 270 -24.70 -29.61 14.30
CA ILE A 270 -25.70 -30.67 14.21
C ILE A 270 -25.01 -32.02 13.99
N VAL A 271 -25.72 -33.10 14.32
CA VAL A 271 -25.25 -34.48 14.11
C VAL A 271 -26.09 -35.09 12.99
N ILE A 272 -25.44 -35.57 11.94
CA ILE A 272 -26.10 -36.27 10.82
C ILE A 272 -25.59 -37.70 10.79
N ASN A 273 -26.49 -38.68 10.84
CA ASN A 273 -26.18 -40.12 10.84
C ASN A 273 -25.16 -40.54 11.91
N GLY A 274 -25.25 -39.95 13.12
CA GLY A 274 -24.36 -40.24 14.25
C GLY A 274 -22.97 -39.60 14.16
N SER A 275 -22.63 -38.94 13.05
CA SER A 275 -21.36 -38.19 12.91
C SER A 275 -21.56 -36.69 13.07
N ARG A 276 -20.65 -36.04 13.80
CA ARG A 276 -20.54 -34.57 13.90
C ARG A 276 -19.80 -33.96 12.70
N ASN A 277 -19.01 -34.76 11.98
CA ASN A 277 -18.16 -34.31 10.90
C ASN A 277 -18.55 -35.01 9.59
N GLY A 278 -18.52 -34.25 8.49
CA GLY A 278 -18.70 -34.77 7.15
C GLY A 278 -17.50 -35.57 6.65
N PRO A 279 -17.61 -36.20 5.46
CA PRO A 279 -16.54 -37.00 4.85
C PRO A 279 -15.24 -36.22 4.60
N ASN A 280 -15.33 -34.88 4.62
CA ASN A 280 -14.22 -33.95 4.38
C ASN A 280 -13.55 -33.49 5.68
N GLY A 281 -13.97 -34.01 6.85
CA GLY A 281 -13.48 -33.62 8.17
C GLY A 281 -14.10 -32.35 8.76
N LEU A 282 -14.91 -31.61 8.01
CA LEU A 282 -15.60 -30.39 8.48
C LEU A 282 -16.87 -30.72 9.31
N PRO A 283 -17.19 -29.96 10.37
CA PRO A 283 -18.38 -30.21 11.18
C PRO A 283 -19.67 -29.93 10.40
N TYR A 284 -20.72 -30.72 10.63
CA TYR A 284 -22.05 -30.41 10.13
C TYR A 284 -22.63 -29.24 10.91
N VAL A 285 -22.98 -28.17 10.21
CA VAL A 285 -23.52 -26.95 10.80
C VAL A 285 -24.80 -26.53 10.10
N ARG A 286 -25.76 -26.02 10.87
CA ARG A 286 -26.98 -25.36 10.38
C ARG A 286 -26.84 -23.85 10.58
N VAL A 287 -27.03 -23.07 9.52
CA VAL A 287 -27.04 -21.61 9.59
C VAL A 287 -28.36 -21.15 10.24
N LEU A 288 -28.28 -20.44 11.35
CA LEU A 288 -29.44 -19.93 12.11
C LEU A 288 -29.75 -18.47 11.79
N LYS A 289 -28.72 -17.65 11.52
CA LYS A 289 -28.87 -16.22 11.21
C LYS A 289 -27.79 -15.78 10.22
N THR A 290 -28.18 -15.07 9.15
CA THR A 290 -27.31 -14.45 8.14
C THR A 290 -27.84 -13.05 7.82
N ALA A 291 -26.95 -12.10 7.52
CA ALA A 291 -27.34 -10.71 7.23
C ALA A 291 -28.17 -10.62 5.94
N GLY A 292 -29.30 -9.91 5.99
CA GLY A 292 -30.13 -9.52 4.83
C GLY A 292 -30.14 -8.00 4.63
N LEU A 293 -30.81 -7.53 3.56
CA LEU A 293 -30.83 -6.11 3.10
C LEU A 293 -31.15 -5.07 4.20
N ASN A 294 -32.02 -5.40 5.16
CA ASN A 294 -32.44 -4.48 6.25
C ASN A 294 -31.83 -4.78 7.62
N THR A 295 -30.88 -5.71 7.73
CA THR A 295 -30.41 -6.19 9.05
C THR A 295 -29.17 -5.40 9.47
N THR A 296 -29.25 -4.71 10.61
CA THR A 296 -28.09 -3.98 11.14
C THR A 296 -27.10 -4.95 11.80
N ASP A 297 -25.80 -4.64 11.77
CA ASP A 297 -24.82 -5.52 12.42
C ASP A 297 -25.04 -5.66 13.93
N LYS A 298 -25.56 -4.63 14.62
CA LYS A 298 -25.92 -4.71 16.05
C LYS A 298 -26.97 -5.80 16.32
N GLU A 299 -27.89 -6.03 15.39
CA GLU A 299 -28.84 -7.13 15.49
C GLU A 299 -28.17 -8.47 15.17
N MET A 300 -27.23 -8.50 14.22
CA MET A 300 -26.48 -9.71 13.87
C MET A 300 -25.52 -10.19 14.97
N GLU A 301 -25.03 -9.29 15.82
CA GLU A 301 -24.24 -9.60 17.03
C GLU A 301 -25.03 -10.40 18.09
N VAL A 302 -26.37 -10.46 18.00
CA VAL A 302 -27.22 -11.17 18.98
C VAL A 302 -28.07 -12.26 18.31
N LEU A 303 -27.92 -13.50 18.78
CA LEU A 303 -28.82 -14.61 18.45
C LEU A 303 -29.83 -14.78 19.58
N GLN A 304 -31.11 -14.56 19.30
CA GLN A 304 -32.20 -14.86 20.22
C GLN A 304 -32.88 -16.18 19.82
N LEU A 305 -32.96 -17.11 20.76
CA LEU A 305 -33.74 -18.34 20.67
C LEU A 305 -34.94 -18.17 21.60
N ARG A 306 -36.15 -18.36 21.08
CA ARG A 306 -37.38 -18.27 21.89
C ARG A 306 -37.96 -19.64 22.15
N ASN A 307 -38.54 -19.84 23.32
CA ASN A 307 -39.22 -21.09 23.70
C ASN A 307 -38.34 -22.34 23.49
N VAL A 308 -37.14 -22.36 24.10
CA VAL A 308 -36.12 -23.39 23.85
C VAL A 308 -36.56 -24.80 24.27
N SER A 309 -36.23 -25.81 23.47
CA SER A 309 -36.54 -27.23 23.69
C SER A 309 -35.27 -28.07 23.88
N PHE A 310 -35.37 -29.35 24.29
CA PHE A 310 -34.19 -30.22 24.40
C PHE A 310 -33.40 -30.38 23.08
N GLU A 311 -34.05 -30.22 21.94
CA GLU A 311 -33.40 -30.26 20.62
C GLU A 311 -32.52 -29.03 20.38
N ASP A 312 -32.72 -27.95 21.14
CA ASP A 312 -31.93 -26.72 21.08
C ASP A 312 -30.64 -26.78 21.90
N ALA A 313 -30.47 -27.79 22.74
CA ALA A 313 -29.22 -28.02 23.44
C ALA A 313 -28.10 -28.35 22.44
N GLY A 314 -26.92 -27.77 22.64
CA GLY A 314 -25.79 -28.00 21.75
C GLY A 314 -24.84 -26.82 21.63
N GLU A 315 -23.93 -26.91 20.66
CA GLU A 315 -22.89 -25.91 20.41
C GLU A 315 -23.35 -24.90 19.35
N TYR A 316 -23.23 -23.63 19.71
CA TYR A 316 -23.53 -22.48 18.87
C TYR A 316 -22.24 -21.72 18.57
N THR A 317 -22.02 -21.37 17.31
CA THR A 317 -20.83 -20.65 16.85
C THR A 317 -21.24 -19.33 16.22
N CYS A 318 -20.62 -18.25 16.68
CA CYS A 318 -20.64 -16.99 15.96
C CYS A 318 -19.42 -16.97 15.02
N LEU A 319 -19.66 -16.85 13.72
CA LEU A 319 -18.65 -16.75 12.68
C LEU A 319 -18.68 -15.33 12.10
N ALA A 320 -17.59 -14.59 12.24
CA ALA A 320 -17.45 -13.25 11.66
C ALA A 320 -16.34 -13.25 10.60
N GLY A 321 -16.63 -12.83 9.38
CA GLY A 321 -15.65 -12.77 8.29
C GLY A 321 -15.59 -11.44 7.57
N ASN A 322 -14.41 -10.86 7.36
CA ASN A 322 -14.24 -9.69 6.50
C ASN A 322 -13.34 -10.01 5.30
N SER A 323 -13.03 -8.99 4.49
CA SER A 323 -12.12 -9.14 3.34
C SER A 323 -10.68 -9.57 3.70
N ILE A 324 -10.32 -9.65 4.98
CA ILE A 324 -9.01 -10.09 5.49
C ILE A 324 -9.06 -11.55 5.99
N GLY A 325 -10.23 -12.06 6.42
CA GLY A 325 -10.41 -13.45 6.86
C GLY A 325 -11.55 -13.63 7.87
N TYR A 326 -11.62 -14.82 8.48
CA TYR A 326 -12.67 -15.21 9.42
C TYR A 326 -12.16 -15.40 10.86
N SER A 327 -13.01 -15.11 11.83
CA SER A 327 -12.84 -15.46 13.24
C SER A 327 -14.14 -16.06 13.78
N HIS A 328 -14.03 -16.98 14.73
CA HIS A 328 -15.19 -17.62 15.34
C HIS A 328 -14.97 -17.87 16.83
N HIS A 329 -16.05 -17.82 17.61
CA HIS A 329 -16.11 -18.26 19.01
C HIS A 329 -17.36 -19.14 19.19
N THR A 330 -17.27 -20.11 20.08
CA THR A 330 -18.35 -21.07 20.34
C THR A 330 -18.85 -20.99 21.79
N ALA A 331 -20.11 -21.34 21.98
CA ALA A 331 -20.75 -21.45 23.28
C ALA A 331 -21.70 -22.64 23.33
N TRP A 332 -21.84 -23.23 24.51
CA TRP A 332 -22.74 -24.35 24.75
C TRP A 332 -24.06 -23.88 25.38
N LEU A 333 -25.18 -24.41 24.87
CA LEU A 333 -26.51 -24.30 25.48
C LEU A 333 -26.88 -25.60 26.19
N THR A 334 -27.12 -25.54 27.50
CA THR A 334 -27.62 -26.66 28.30
C THR A 334 -29.06 -26.38 28.72
N ILE A 335 -29.95 -27.35 28.55
CA ILE A 335 -31.39 -27.19 28.83
C ILE A 335 -31.82 -28.21 29.89
N PHE A 336 -32.62 -27.75 30.86
CA PHE A 336 -33.14 -28.57 31.96
C PHE A 336 -34.68 -28.54 32.01
N GLU A 337 -35.29 -29.61 32.51
CA GLU A 337 -36.72 -29.63 32.82
C GLU A 337 -37.01 -28.68 33.99
N GLY A 338 -38.01 -27.81 33.82
CA GLY A 338 -38.47 -26.95 34.89
C GLY A 338 -39.20 -27.79 35.94
N ILE A 339 -38.55 -28.05 37.07
CA ILE A 339 -39.20 -28.72 38.20
C ILE A 339 -40.28 -27.77 38.76
N SER A 340 -41.54 -28.02 38.40
CA SER A 340 -42.69 -27.40 39.04
C SER A 340 -42.94 -28.10 40.38
N GLU A 341 -42.23 -27.69 41.41
CA GLU A 341 -42.52 -28.17 42.77
C GLU A 341 -43.40 -27.16 43.53
N ARG A 342 -44.68 -27.52 43.65
CA ARG A 342 -45.54 -27.05 44.74
C ARG A 342 -45.08 -27.73 46.05
N PRO A 343 -45.10 -27.03 47.20
CA PRO A 343 -44.53 -27.56 48.43
C PRO A 343 -45.42 -28.65 49.04
N LYS A 344 -44.84 -29.81 49.35
CA LYS A 344 -45.43 -30.78 50.29
C LYS A 344 -44.36 -31.33 51.25
N SER A 345 -44.55 -30.95 52.50
CA SER A 345 -44.19 -31.63 53.76
C SER A 345 -42.75 -32.12 54.00
N MET A 346 -42.12 -31.40 54.93
CA MET A 346 -41.00 -31.74 55.82
C MET A 346 -40.89 -33.23 56.22
N PRO A 347 -39.64 -33.74 56.33
CA PRO A 347 -39.18 -34.26 57.62
C PRO A 347 -37.82 -33.69 58.05
N THR A 348 -37.84 -33.08 59.23
CA THR A 348 -36.86 -33.05 60.33
C THR A 348 -35.36 -33.17 60.03
N TYR A 349 -34.63 -32.06 60.21
CA TYR A 349 -33.18 -32.00 60.44
C TYR A 349 -32.79 -32.35 61.90
N PRO A 350 -31.58 -32.90 62.15
CA PRO A 350 -30.77 -32.58 63.32
C PRO A 350 -29.74 -31.46 63.04
N PRO A 351 -29.16 -30.81 64.07
CA PRO A 351 -29.01 -29.35 64.10
C PRO A 351 -27.71 -28.79 63.50
N ALA A 352 -27.83 -27.53 63.10
CA ALA A 352 -26.84 -26.64 62.52
C ALA A 352 -25.71 -26.19 63.48
N ASN A 353 -24.95 -27.13 64.07
CA ASN A 353 -23.82 -26.78 64.95
C ASN A 353 -22.43 -26.95 64.31
N HIS A 354 -22.30 -27.62 63.17
CA HIS A 354 -20.97 -27.83 62.53
C HIS A 354 -20.58 -26.69 61.56
N MET A 355 -21.54 -26.07 60.87
CA MET A 355 -21.23 -25.02 59.89
C MET A 355 -20.80 -23.70 60.53
N TYR A 356 -21.35 -23.35 61.69
CA TYR A 356 -20.94 -22.13 62.39
C TYR A 356 -19.53 -22.24 62.97
N LEU A 357 -19.12 -23.43 63.41
CA LEU A 357 -17.76 -23.66 63.92
C LEU A 357 -16.72 -23.52 62.80
N GLU A 358 -16.97 -24.08 61.62
CA GLU A 358 -16.06 -23.96 60.48
C GLU A 358 -15.93 -22.50 60.01
N VAL A 359 -17.05 -21.77 59.88
CA VAL A 359 -17.02 -20.36 59.48
C VAL A 359 -16.24 -19.52 60.51
N VAL A 360 -16.39 -19.78 61.81
CA VAL A 360 -15.63 -19.10 62.86
C VAL A 360 -14.13 -19.43 62.76
N ILE A 361 -13.76 -20.69 62.49
CA ILE A 361 -12.35 -21.09 62.30
C ILE A 361 -11.73 -20.34 61.11
N TYR A 362 -12.45 -20.25 59.97
CA TYR A 362 -11.97 -19.52 58.79
C TYR A 362 -11.84 -18.02 59.05
N CYS A 363 -12.80 -17.40 59.76
CA CYS A 363 -12.75 -15.99 60.12
C CYS A 363 -11.58 -15.67 61.07
N VAL A 364 -11.33 -16.52 62.06
CA VAL A 364 -10.21 -16.36 63.01
C VAL A 364 -8.87 -16.58 62.29
N GLY A 365 -8.76 -17.58 61.42
CA GLY A 365 -7.55 -17.81 60.61
C GLY A 365 -7.23 -16.64 59.68
N PHE A 366 -8.25 -16.07 59.02
CA PHE A 366 -8.08 -14.89 58.18
C PHE A 366 -7.62 -13.67 58.98
N PHE A 367 -8.15 -13.47 60.20
CA PHE A 367 -7.75 -12.38 61.08
C PHE A 367 -6.25 -12.46 61.47
N PHE A 368 -5.73 -13.66 61.79
CA PHE A 368 -4.30 -13.83 62.09
C PHE A 368 -3.40 -13.60 60.87
N ILE A 369 -3.85 -13.97 59.67
CA ILE A 369 -3.12 -13.70 58.42
C ILE A 369 -3.02 -12.19 58.18
N VAL A 370 -4.11 -11.45 58.40
CA VAL A 370 -4.11 -9.98 58.30
C VAL A 370 -3.16 -9.35 59.31
N ILE A 371 -3.14 -9.82 60.56
CA ILE A 371 -2.20 -9.35 61.60
C ILE A 371 -0.74 -9.62 61.17
N MET A 372 -0.42 -10.80 60.66
CA MET A 372 0.92 -11.13 60.17
C MET A 372 1.37 -10.23 59.02
N ILE A 373 0.47 -9.91 58.09
CA ILE A 373 0.73 -8.97 57.00
C ILE A 373 0.97 -7.56 57.54
N VAL A 374 0.17 -7.10 58.50
CA VAL A 374 0.35 -5.78 59.13
C VAL A 374 1.68 -5.69 59.89
N ILE A 375 2.06 -6.73 60.63
CA ILE A 375 3.36 -6.79 61.31
C ILE A 375 4.50 -6.80 60.30
N ALA A 376 4.41 -7.57 59.22
CA ALA A 376 5.42 -7.57 58.15
C ALA A 376 5.56 -6.19 57.49
N ILE A 377 4.44 -5.49 57.25
CA ILE A 377 4.43 -4.11 56.75
C ILE A 377 5.08 -3.16 57.76
N MET A 378 4.77 -3.27 59.05
CA MET A 378 5.38 -2.43 60.09
C MET A 378 6.90 -2.67 60.23
N VAL A 379 7.36 -3.92 60.11
CA VAL A 379 8.79 -4.27 60.09
C VAL A 379 9.46 -3.67 58.86
N LYS A 380 8.82 -3.74 57.69
CA LYS A 380 9.34 -3.18 56.44
C LYS A 380 9.40 -1.64 56.47
N ILE A 381 8.42 -1.01 57.12
CA ILE A 381 8.38 0.46 57.31
C ILE A 381 9.46 0.90 58.31
N ARG A 382 9.69 0.15 59.40
CA ARG A 382 10.76 0.45 60.37
C ARG A 382 12.18 0.20 59.84
N ALA A 383 12.34 -0.72 58.90
CA ALA A 383 13.64 -1.00 58.26
C ALA A 383 14.02 0.00 57.15
N SER A 384 13.06 0.80 56.65
CA SER A 384 13.26 1.66 55.47
C SER A 384 13.51 3.15 55.79
N SER A 385 13.77 3.53 57.04
CA SER A 385 14.12 4.92 57.37
C SER A 385 15.63 5.19 57.16
N LYS A 386 16.03 5.43 55.90
CA LYS A 386 17.21 6.27 55.56
C LYS A 386 17.29 6.59 54.06
N LYS A 387 16.50 7.58 53.61
CA LYS A 387 16.95 8.85 52.99
C LYS A 387 15.79 9.53 52.24
N SER A 388 15.62 10.79 52.61
CA SER A 388 14.74 11.90 52.18
C SER A 388 14.72 12.12 50.65
N ASP A 389 13.54 12.28 50.03
CA ASP A 389 12.76 13.53 49.78
C ASP A 389 13.42 14.44 48.72
N PHE A 390 12.75 15.07 47.74
CA PHE A 390 11.34 15.42 47.58
C PHE A 390 11.06 15.88 46.12
N ASN A 391 9.87 15.53 45.62
CA ASN A 391 8.94 16.26 44.72
C ASN A 391 9.36 16.83 43.35
N SER A 392 8.52 16.78 42.30
CA SER A 392 7.05 16.67 42.27
C SER A 392 6.53 16.11 40.92
N GLN A 393 5.49 15.27 41.06
CA GLN A 393 4.25 15.16 40.27
C GLN A 393 4.30 14.90 38.74
N GLN A 394 3.42 14.11 38.13
CA GLN A 394 2.44 13.09 38.55
C GLN A 394 1.84 12.55 37.23
N ALA A 395 1.99 11.26 36.92
CA ALA A 395 1.08 10.55 36.02
C ALA A 395 1.30 9.04 36.13
N VAL A 396 0.28 8.38 36.65
CA VAL A 396 0.16 6.93 36.79
C VAL A 396 -0.17 6.33 35.43
N HIS A 397 0.65 5.41 34.93
CA HIS A 397 0.17 4.36 34.01
C HIS A 397 1.10 3.14 34.09
N LYS A 398 0.59 2.03 34.62
CA LYS A 398 1.05 0.70 34.21
C LYS A 398 -0.16 -0.13 33.80
N LEU A 399 -0.25 -0.30 32.49
CA LEU A 399 -0.26 -1.59 31.82
C LEU A 399 -1.17 -2.67 32.42
N ALA A 400 -2.30 -2.90 31.77
CA ALA A 400 -2.62 -4.25 31.34
C ALA A 400 -3.46 -4.21 30.06
N LYS A 401 -2.80 -4.61 28.98
CA LYS A 401 -3.31 -5.52 27.96
C LYS A 401 -4.53 -5.09 27.12
N ARG A 402 -4.28 -5.25 25.81
CA ARG A 402 -5.21 -5.67 24.75
C ARG A 402 -6.03 -4.56 24.07
N LEU A 403 -5.50 -4.17 22.90
CA LEU A 403 -6.24 -4.11 21.63
C LEU A 403 -7.21 -5.30 21.50
N PRO A 404 -8.32 -5.24 20.73
CA PRO A 404 -8.62 -4.25 19.67
C PRO A 404 -10.11 -3.86 19.45
N LEU A 405 -10.32 -2.61 19.02
CA LEU A 405 -10.89 -2.22 17.72
C LEU A 405 -11.77 -3.23 16.97
N ARG A 406 -13.08 -2.92 16.83
CA ARG A 406 -13.64 -1.97 15.83
C ARG A 406 -15.04 -2.32 15.27
N ARG A 407 -15.79 -1.35 14.75
CA ARG A 407 -16.88 -1.47 13.74
C ARG A 407 -17.35 -2.89 13.36
N GLN A 408 -18.66 -3.02 13.16
CA GLN A 408 -19.23 -2.88 11.82
C GLN A 408 -20.77 -2.82 11.84
N VAL A 409 -21.46 -2.18 10.89
CA VAL A 409 -21.84 -2.75 9.58
C VAL A 409 -23.30 -2.49 9.16
N SER A 410 -23.69 -1.88 8.03
CA SER A 410 -24.19 -2.56 6.80
C SER A 410 -25.15 -1.56 6.15
N VAL A 411 -24.83 -0.94 5.02
CA VAL A 411 -25.14 -1.33 3.62
C VAL A 411 -26.62 -1.28 3.29
N GLU A 412 -26.98 -0.33 2.42
CA GLU A 412 -27.86 -0.60 1.29
C GLU A 412 -27.33 0.13 0.05
N SER A 413 -27.58 -0.46 -1.10
CA SER A 413 -26.98 -0.12 -2.39
C SER A 413 -28.02 0.61 -3.24
N SER A 414 -27.60 1.63 -3.99
CA SER A 414 -28.26 2.01 -5.23
C SER A 414 -27.25 2.67 -6.16
N ASN A 415 -27.19 2.15 -7.38
CA ASN A 415 -26.30 2.55 -8.47
C ASN A 415 -26.69 3.93 -9.02
N SER A 416 -25.73 4.69 -9.57
CA SER A 416 -25.52 4.76 -11.04
C SER A 416 -24.74 6.01 -11.53
N ILE A 417 -23.86 5.79 -12.54
CA ILE A 417 -23.49 6.64 -13.71
C ILE A 417 -22.66 7.93 -13.40
N HIS A 418 -21.44 8.19 -13.94
CA HIS A 418 -20.93 8.03 -15.30
C HIS A 418 -19.39 7.87 -15.30
N SER A 419 -18.89 6.75 -15.83
CA SER A 419 -17.52 6.60 -16.34
C SER A 419 -17.57 6.57 -17.87
N GLY A 420 -16.53 7.09 -18.51
CA GLY A 420 -16.41 7.14 -19.97
C GLY A 420 -16.38 5.74 -20.58
N VAL A 421 -17.24 5.57 -21.58
CA VAL A 421 -17.61 4.34 -22.26
C VAL A 421 -16.48 3.77 -23.12
N MET A 422 -16.20 2.47 -23.01
CA MET A 422 -15.73 1.63 -24.12
C MET A 422 -16.88 0.68 -24.46
N LEU A 423 -17.40 0.77 -25.69
CA LEU A 423 -18.57 0.01 -26.14
C LEU A 423 -18.25 -1.49 -26.22
N MET A 424 -18.62 -2.25 -25.19
CA MET A 424 -18.66 -3.71 -25.22
C MET A 424 -20.08 -4.19 -25.57
N ARG A 425 -20.21 -4.94 -26.66
CA ARG A 425 -21.48 -5.57 -27.10
C ARG A 425 -21.56 -7.00 -26.54
N PRO A 426 -22.60 -7.38 -25.79
CA PRO A 426 -22.90 -8.77 -25.53
C PRO A 426 -23.69 -9.36 -26.72
N SER A 427 -23.17 -10.43 -27.34
CA SER A 427 -23.90 -11.23 -28.32
C SER A 427 -23.94 -12.69 -27.87
N ARG A 428 -25.13 -13.27 -27.76
CA ARG A 428 -25.34 -14.68 -27.38
C ARG A 428 -25.27 -15.62 -28.59
N LEU A 429 -24.68 -16.80 -28.33
CA LEU A 429 -24.87 -18.14 -28.92
C LEU A 429 -24.28 -18.42 -30.32
N SER A 430 -23.31 -19.36 -30.36
CA SER A 430 -23.46 -20.66 -31.02
C SER A 430 -22.43 -21.67 -30.51
N SER A 431 -22.88 -22.93 -30.42
CA SER A 431 -22.27 -24.08 -29.74
C SER A 431 -20.99 -24.64 -30.38
N SER A 432 -20.02 -25.04 -29.55
CA SER A 432 -19.56 -26.43 -29.35
C SER A 432 -18.07 -26.49 -28.93
N GLY A 433 -17.75 -27.08 -27.77
CA GLY A 433 -16.43 -27.67 -27.53
C GLY A 433 -15.78 -27.46 -26.15
N SER A 434 -15.90 -28.49 -25.29
CA SER A 434 -15.03 -28.86 -24.15
C SER A 434 -15.14 -28.06 -22.82
N PRO A 435 -15.06 -28.74 -21.66
CA PRO A 435 -15.32 -28.13 -20.35
C PRO A 435 -14.08 -27.38 -19.83
N MET A 436 -14.25 -26.11 -19.47
CA MET A 436 -13.29 -25.32 -18.71
C MET A 436 -13.96 -24.78 -17.43
N LEU A 437 -13.12 -24.58 -16.40
CA LEU A 437 -13.46 -24.35 -14.99
C LEU A 437 -14.70 -23.47 -14.74
N SER A 438 -15.61 -23.95 -13.90
CA SER A 438 -16.75 -23.20 -13.38
C SER A 438 -16.29 -22.14 -12.36
N GLY A 439 -16.51 -20.84 -12.65
CA GLY A 439 -16.51 -19.79 -11.62
C GLY A 439 -15.79 -18.49 -11.92
N VAL A 440 -15.18 -18.31 -13.10
CA VAL A 440 -14.59 -17.02 -13.50
C VAL A 440 -15.56 -16.32 -14.45
N SER A 441 -15.90 -15.05 -14.19
CA SER A 441 -16.64 -14.24 -15.16
C SER A 441 -15.88 -14.23 -16.50
N GLU A 442 -16.58 -14.39 -17.62
CA GLU A 442 -15.96 -14.36 -18.95
C GLU A 442 -15.41 -12.94 -19.22
N TYR A 443 -14.13 -12.72 -18.90
CA TYR A 443 -13.37 -11.59 -19.41
C TYR A 443 -12.88 -11.95 -20.82
N GLU A 444 -13.60 -11.50 -21.84
CA GLU A 444 -13.05 -11.46 -23.20
C GLU A 444 -12.04 -10.31 -23.27
N LEU A 445 -10.76 -10.66 -23.23
CA LEU A 445 -9.68 -9.70 -23.49
C LEU A 445 -9.75 -9.25 -24.95
N PRO A 446 -9.69 -7.95 -25.26
CA PRO A 446 -9.69 -7.49 -26.64
C PRO A 446 -8.45 -8.02 -27.36
N GLN A 447 -8.65 -8.54 -28.58
CA GLN A 447 -7.53 -9.01 -29.39
C GLN A 447 -6.63 -7.84 -29.78
N ASP A 448 -5.33 -7.99 -29.54
CA ASP A 448 -4.30 -7.05 -30.01
C ASP A 448 -3.41 -7.75 -31.05
N PRO A 449 -3.70 -7.61 -32.36
CA PRO A 449 -3.01 -8.35 -33.42
C PRO A 449 -1.49 -8.11 -33.46
N ARG A 450 -1.00 -7.04 -32.83
CA ARG A 450 0.43 -6.75 -32.78
C ARG A 450 1.16 -7.71 -31.84
N TRP A 451 0.50 -8.13 -30.78
CA TRP A 451 1.07 -8.96 -29.71
C TRP A 451 0.52 -10.38 -29.70
N GLU A 452 -0.62 -10.64 -30.36
CA GLU A 452 -1.24 -11.96 -30.39
C GLU A 452 -0.36 -13.00 -31.09
N LEU A 453 -0.06 -14.09 -30.39
CA LEU A 453 0.58 -15.29 -30.94
C LEU A 453 -0.45 -16.42 -31.04
N ALA A 454 -0.52 -17.05 -32.21
CA ALA A 454 -1.37 -18.22 -32.41
C ALA A 454 -0.91 -19.39 -31.51
N ARG A 455 -1.85 -20.01 -30.80
CA ARG A 455 -1.57 -21.04 -29.79
C ARG A 455 -0.89 -22.29 -30.36
N ASP A 456 -1.20 -22.64 -31.61
CA ASP A 456 -0.58 -23.75 -32.35
C ASP A 456 0.92 -23.54 -32.61
N ARG A 457 1.41 -22.29 -32.50
CA ARG A 457 2.82 -21.92 -32.63
C ARG A 457 3.56 -21.86 -31.30
N LEU A 458 2.91 -22.21 -30.18
CA LEU A 458 3.50 -22.22 -28.86
C LEU A 458 3.46 -23.63 -28.27
N VAL A 459 4.64 -24.17 -27.96
CA VAL A 459 4.76 -25.45 -27.24
C VAL A 459 5.23 -25.15 -25.82
N LEU A 460 4.42 -25.53 -24.82
CA LEU A 460 4.77 -25.40 -23.41
C LEU A 460 5.70 -26.53 -22.98
N GLY A 461 6.68 -26.20 -22.14
CA GLY A 461 7.70 -27.10 -21.63
C GLY A 461 7.70 -27.16 -20.10
N LYS A 462 8.89 -27.39 -19.53
CA LYS A 462 9.06 -27.58 -18.08
C LYS A 462 8.74 -26.30 -17.26
N PRO A 463 8.21 -26.43 -16.03
CA PRO A 463 8.09 -25.29 -15.13
C PRO A 463 9.46 -24.70 -14.79
N LEU A 464 9.56 -23.38 -14.79
CA LEU A 464 10.78 -22.62 -14.44
C LEU A 464 10.70 -22.07 -13.02
N GLY A 465 9.50 -21.70 -12.58
CA GLY A 465 9.27 -21.17 -11.25
C GLY A 465 7.79 -21.02 -10.97
N GLU A 466 7.44 -21.07 -9.69
CA GLU A 466 6.08 -20.91 -9.22
C GLU A 466 6.05 -19.78 -8.20
N GLY A 467 5.39 -18.68 -8.55
CA GLY A 467 5.29 -17.49 -7.71
C GLY A 467 3.98 -17.45 -6.92
N CYS A 468 3.79 -16.40 -6.13
CA CYS A 468 2.50 -16.10 -5.50
C CYS A 468 1.41 -15.70 -6.51
N PHE A 469 1.78 -15.20 -7.69
CA PHE A 469 0.87 -14.55 -8.65
C PHE A 469 0.64 -15.37 -9.93
N GLY A 470 1.20 -16.57 -10.02
CA GLY A 470 1.12 -17.40 -11.22
C GLY A 470 2.25 -18.42 -11.33
N GLN A 471 2.25 -19.14 -12.45
CA GLN A 471 3.27 -20.09 -12.83
C GLN A 471 4.03 -19.58 -14.05
N VAL A 472 5.35 -19.78 -14.07
CA VAL A 472 6.18 -19.52 -15.23
C VAL A 472 6.72 -20.84 -15.75
N VAL A 473 6.47 -21.12 -17.02
CA VAL A 473 6.98 -22.31 -17.71
C VAL A 473 7.91 -21.90 -18.85
N MET A 474 8.83 -22.79 -19.19
CA MET A 474 9.59 -22.67 -20.43
C MET A 474 8.64 -22.95 -21.61
N GLY A 475 8.85 -22.30 -22.74
CA GLY A 475 8.15 -22.61 -23.97
C GLY A 475 9.05 -22.48 -25.20
N GLU A 476 8.58 -23.02 -26.30
CA GLU A 476 9.15 -22.88 -27.63
C GLU A 476 8.11 -22.23 -28.54
N ALA A 477 8.44 -21.05 -29.07
CA ALA A 477 7.53 -20.27 -29.90
C ALA A 477 8.07 -20.18 -31.34
N LEU A 478 7.23 -20.52 -32.31
CA LEU A 478 7.54 -20.49 -33.74
C LEU A 478 7.15 -19.16 -34.35
N GLY A 479 8.09 -18.51 -35.05
CA GLY A 479 7.78 -17.34 -35.89
C GLY A 479 7.50 -16.05 -35.11
N LEU A 480 8.05 -15.91 -33.90
CA LEU A 480 8.06 -14.64 -33.17
C LEU A 480 8.85 -13.55 -33.91
N ASP A 481 9.90 -13.96 -34.61
CA ASP A 481 10.67 -13.10 -35.51
C ASP A 481 10.00 -13.08 -36.88
N LYS A 482 9.36 -11.96 -37.24
CA LYS A 482 8.64 -11.81 -38.51
C LYS A 482 9.55 -11.98 -39.72
N GLU A 483 10.85 -11.70 -39.58
CA GLU A 483 11.84 -11.89 -40.64
C GLU A 483 12.24 -13.36 -40.79
N LYS A 484 12.02 -14.18 -39.75
CA LYS A 484 12.39 -15.60 -39.69
C LYS A 484 11.21 -16.44 -39.19
N PRO A 485 10.15 -16.60 -40.00
CA PRO A 485 8.90 -17.23 -39.57
C PRO A 485 9.04 -18.71 -39.14
N ASN A 486 10.08 -19.40 -39.61
CA ASN A 486 10.36 -20.80 -39.25
C ASN A 486 11.30 -20.94 -38.05
N ARG A 487 11.77 -19.84 -37.46
CA ARG A 487 12.69 -19.88 -36.32
C ARG A 487 11.91 -20.22 -35.05
N VAL A 488 12.34 -21.28 -34.38
CA VAL A 488 11.91 -21.61 -33.03
C VAL A 488 12.73 -20.79 -32.04
N THR A 489 12.05 -20.09 -31.14
CA THR A 489 12.67 -19.27 -30.10
C THR A 489 12.27 -19.80 -28.73
N LYS A 490 13.26 -20.01 -27.86
CA LYS A 490 12.99 -20.36 -26.45
C LYS A 490 12.46 -19.13 -25.73
N VAL A 491 11.35 -19.31 -25.02
CA VAL A 491 10.62 -18.25 -24.33
C VAL A 491 10.26 -18.69 -22.91
N ALA A 492 9.91 -17.72 -22.07
CA ALA A 492 9.23 -17.98 -20.81
C ALA A 492 7.76 -17.56 -20.96
N VAL A 493 6.85 -18.38 -20.45
CA VAL A 493 5.41 -18.15 -20.53
C VAL A 493 4.87 -18.03 -19.12
N LYS A 494 4.34 -16.85 -18.79
CA LYS A 494 3.65 -16.57 -17.52
C LYS A 494 2.17 -16.85 -17.71
N MET A 495 1.60 -17.63 -16.79
CA MET A 495 0.20 -18.07 -16.82
C MET A 495 -0.37 -18.22 -15.41
N LEU A 496 -1.69 -18.26 -15.31
CA LEU A 496 -2.38 -18.49 -14.05
C LEU A 496 -2.26 -19.94 -13.59
N LYS A 497 -2.32 -20.13 -12.27
CA LYS A 497 -2.42 -21.46 -11.66
C LYS A 497 -3.86 -21.98 -11.72
N ALA A 498 -4.03 -23.27 -11.44
CA ALA A 498 -5.35 -23.90 -11.37
C ALA A 498 -6.24 -23.32 -10.26
N ASP A 499 -5.64 -22.80 -9.18
CA ASP A 499 -6.31 -22.19 -8.03
C ASP A 499 -6.28 -20.65 -8.05
N ALA A 500 -6.00 -20.04 -9.22
CA ALA A 500 -5.87 -18.59 -9.35
C ALA A 500 -7.18 -17.83 -9.08
N THR A 501 -7.04 -16.66 -8.45
CA THR A 501 -8.15 -15.75 -8.15
C THR A 501 -8.38 -14.75 -9.29
N GLU A 502 -9.55 -14.09 -9.33
CA GLU A 502 -9.83 -13.00 -10.28
C GLU A 502 -8.80 -11.85 -10.17
N LYS A 503 -8.28 -11.62 -8.95
CA LYS A 503 -7.21 -10.64 -8.73
C LYS A 503 -5.91 -11.07 -9.42
N ASP A 504 -5.57 -12.35 -9.40
CA ASP A 504 -4.35 -12.84 -10.06
C ASP A 504 -4.46 -12.70 -11.59
N LEU A 505 -5.66 -12.90 -12.14
CA LEU A 505 -5.95 -12.60 -13.55
C LEU A 505 -5.76 -11.10 -13.85
N SER A 506 -6.35 -10.22 -13.04
CA SER A 506 -6.21 -8.76 -13.19
C SER A 506 -4.76 -8.28 -13.06
N ASP A 507 -4.00 -8.85 -12.11
CA ASP A 507 -2.58 -8.54 -11.91
C ASP A 507 -1.74 -9.01 -13.13
N LEU A 508 -2.03 -10.18 -13.71
CA LEU A 508 -1.35 -10.69 -14.91
C LEU A 508 -1.68 -9.85 -16.17
N ILE A 509 -2.94 -9.43 -16.33
CA ILE A 509 -3.35 -8.51 -17.41
C ILE A 509 -2.63 -7.17 -17.26
N SER A 510 -2.62 -6.62 -16.04
CA SER A 510 -1.95 -5.34 -15.74
C SER A 510 -0.46 -5.42 -16.06
N GLU A 511 0.20 -6.53 -15.71
CA GLU A 511 1.60 -6.75 -16.02
C GLU A 511 1.86 -6.79 -17.54
N MET A 512 1.02 -7.51 -18.30
CA MET A 512 1.11 -7.55 -19.76
C MET A 512 0.99 -6.15 -20.37
N GLU A 513 -0.02 -5.38 -19.97
CA GLU A 513 -0.25 -4.02 -20.48
C GLU A 513 0.88 -3.06 -20.10
N MET A 514 1.39 -3.15 -18.87
CA MET A 514 2.57 -2.37 -18.45
C MET A 514 3.79 -2.67 -19.34
N MET A 515 4.04 -3.94 -19.66
CA MET A 515 5.15 -4.32 -20.53
C MET A 515 4.98 -3.81 -21.97
N LYS A 516 3.75 -3.68 -22.48
CA LYS A 516 3.48 -3.04 -23.79
C LYS A 516 3.87 -1.56 -23.77
N ILE A 517 3.55 -0.84 -22.70
CA ILE A 517 3.81 0.61 -22.55
C ILE A 517 5.31 0.90 -22.36
N ILE A 518 6.00 0.10 -21.53
CA ILE A 518 7.44 0.26 -21.24
C ILE A 518 8.27 0.16 -22.53
N GLY A 519 7.90 -0.75 -23.44
CA GLY A 519 8.65 -1.00 -24.67
C GLY A 519 9.92 -1.81 -24.44
N LYS A 520 10.83 -1.79 -25.43
CA LYS A 520 12.01 -2.67 -25.44
C LYS A 520 13.26 -2.00 -24.86
N HIS A 521 13.96 -2.70 -23.98
CA HIS A 521 15.27 -2.29 -23.48
C HIS A 521 16.19 -3.51 -23.24
N LYS A 522 17.51 -3.33 -23.38
CA LYS A 522 18.49 -4.43 -23.20
C LYS A 522 18.41 -5.05 -21.81
N ASN A 523 18.27 -4.21 -20.79
CA ASN A 523 18.30 -4.59 -19.38
C ASN A 523 16.91 -4.74 -18.73
N ILE A 524 15.87 -4.95 -19.55
CA ILE A 524 14.51 -5.27 -19.11
C ILE A 524 14.10 -6.57 -19.81
N ILE A 525 13.33 -7.41 -19.12
CA ILE A 525 12.72 -8.58 -19.74
C ILE A 525 11.65 -8.10 -20.72
N ASN A 526 11.83 -8.36 -22.01
CA ASN A 526 10.92 -7.81 -23.02
C ASN A 526 9.72 -8.75 -23.23
N LEU A 527 8.55 -8.14 -23.45
CA LEU A 527 7.38 -8.83 -23.97
C LEU A 527 7.67 -9.25 -25.41
N LEU A 528 7.35 -10.51 -25.74
CA LEU A 528 7.50 -11.07 -27.09
C LEU A 528 6.13 -11.28 -27.74
N GLY A 529 5.10 -11.58 -26.95
CA GLY A 529 3.74 -11.77 -27.41
C GLY A 529 2.80 -12.20 -26.29
N ALA A 530 1.55 -12.48 -26.62
CA ALA A 530 0.56 -13.04 -25.72
C ALA A 530 -0.42 -13.94 -26.48
N CYS A 531 -0.98 -14.94 -25.80
CA CYS A 531 -2.17 -15.65 -26.29
C CYS A 531 -3.35 -15.20 -25.41
N THR A 532 -4.23 -14.36 -25.95
CA THR A 532 -5.36 -13.77 -25.22
C THR A 532 -6.69 -14.36 -25.64
N GLN A 533 -6.79 -14.88 -26.86
CA GLN A 533 -8.04 -15.40 -27.43
C GLN A 533 -8.16 -16.92 -27.24
N ASP A 534 -9.39 -17.44 -27.20
CA ASP A 534 -9.73 -18.86 -27.30
C ASP A 534 -8.94 -19.79 -26.35
N GLY A 535 -8.81 -19.40 -25.07
CA GLY A 535 -8.14 -20.21 -24.05
C GLY A 535 -7.52 -19.40 -22.90
N PRO A 536 -6.69 -20.02 -22.04
CA PRO A 536 -6.05 -19.34 -20.92
C PRO A 536 -5.08 -18.25 -21.37
N LEU A 537 -5.00 -17.17 -20.60
CA LEU A 537 -4.06 -16.08 -20.85
C LEU A 537 -2.61 -16.55 -20.70
N TYR A 538 -1.83 -16.43 -21.77
CA TYR A 538 -0.39 -16.66 -21.78
C TYR A 538 0.35 -15.37 -22.10
N VAL A 539 1.20 -14.92 -21.19
CA VAL A 539 2.09 -13.77 -21.41
C VAL A 539 3.48 -14.31 -21.76
N ILE A 540 3.95 -14.03 -22.97
CA ILE A 540 5.17 -14.62 -23.54
C ILE A 540 6.30 -13.60 -23.48
N VAL A 541 7.34 -13.91 -22.73
CA VAL A 541 8.47 -13.02 -22.48
C VAL A 541 9.79 -13.70 -22.83
N GLU A 542 10.86 -12.92 -22.90
CA GLU A 542 12.22 -13.44 -23.11
C GLU A 542 12.60 -14.50 -22.07
N TYR A 543 13.31 -15.54 -22.53
CA TYR A 543 13.86 -16.56 -21.64
C TYR A 543 15.26 -16.15 -21.14
N ALA A 544 15.47 -16.22 -19.83
CA ALA A 544 16.76 -15.99 -19.18
C ALA A 544 17.28 -17.31 -18.59
N SER A 545 18.29 -17.91 -19.23
CA SER A 545 18.72 -19.28 -18.96
C SER A 545 19.41 -19.50 -17.62
N LYS A 546 20.03 -18.46 -17.05
CA LYS A 546 20.77 -18.55 -15.77
C LYS A 546 19.92 -18.20 -14.55
N GLY A 547 18.60 -18.02 -14.73
CA GLY A 547 17.66 -17.81 -13.63
C GLY A 547 17.76 -16.42 -13.00
N ASN A 548 17.37 -16.30 -11.73
CA ASN A 548 17.40 -15.02 -11.02
C ASN A 548 18.79 -14.68 -10.46
N LEU A 549 19.08 -13.39 -10.33
CA LEU A 549 20.38 -12.85 -9.93
C LEU A 549 20.79 -13.30 -8.53
N ARG A 550 19.84 -13.46 -7.60
CA ARG A 550 20.15 -13.91 -6.24
C ARG A 550 20.77 -15.30 -6.22
N GLU A 551 20.14 -16.25 -6.90
CA GLU A 551 20.66 -17.63 -6.97
C GLU A 551 21.90 -17.71 -7.88
N TYR A 552 21.96 -16.91 -8.95
CA TYR A 552 23.15 -16.75 -9.79
C TYR A 552 24.40 -16.33 -8.99
N LEU A 553 24.25 -15.35 -8.09
CA LEU A 553 25.35 -14.87 -7.24
C LEU A 553 25.72 -15.88 -6.15
N ARG A 554 24.73 -16.52 -5.52
CA ARG A 554 24.95 -17.53 -4.46
C ARG A 554 25.71 -18.74 -4.98
N ALA A 555 25.42 -19.18 -6.20
CA ALA A 555 26.11 -20.29 -6.84
C ALA A 555 27.60 -20.02 -7.14
N ARG A 556 28.07 -18.77 -6.99
CA ARG A 556 29.46 -18.35 -7.24
C ARG A 556 30.13 -17.76 -6.00
N ARG A 557 29.63 -18.10 -4.81
CA ARG A 557 30.29 -17.72 -3.56
C ARG A 557 31.59 -18.51 -3.40
N PRO A 558 32.66 -17.89 -2.88
CA PRO A 558 33.88 -18.61 -2.57
C PRO A 558 33.61 -19.67 -1.49
N PRO A 559 34.23 -20.86 -1.58
CA PRO A 559 34.10 -21.91 -0.57
C PRO A 559 34.47 -21.39 0.82
N GLY A 560 33.64 -21.65 1.83
CA GLY A 560 33.88 -21.27 3.22
C GLY A 560 33.18 -19.98 3.69
N LEU A 561 32.48 -19.25 2.82
CA LEU A 561 31.53 -18.21 3.23
C LEU A 561 30.25 -18.88 3.78
N GLU A 562 29.72 -18.43 4.93
CA GLU A 562 28.51 -18.99 5.56
C GLU A 562 27.38 -19.20 4.52
N TYR A 563 26.79 -20.42 4.53
CA TYR A 563 25.74 -20.94 3.64
C TYR A 563 26.15 -21.54 2.27
N CYS A 564 27.26 -22.28 2.18
CA CYS A 564 27.47 -23.22 1.06
C CYS A 564 26.70 -24.54 1.31
N TYR A 565 25.45 -24.62 0.87
CA TYR A 565 24.66 -25.87 0.86
C TYR A 565 24.93 -26.64 -0.43
N GLN A 566 26.12 -27.22 -0.59
CA GLN A 566 26.39 -28.45 -1.37
C GLN A 566 27.91 -28.65 -1.52
N PRO A 567 28.49 -29.71 -0.93
CA PRO A 567 29.91 -30.06 -1.06
C PRO A 567 30.31 -30.54 -2.47
N ASP A 568 29.35 -30.88 -3.33
CA ASP A 568 29.59 -31.62 -4.59
C ASP A 568 29.50 -30.78 -5.86
N GLN A 569 29.34 -29.44 -5.75
CA GLN A 569 29.30 -28.58 -6.94
C GLN A 569 30.71 -28.20 -7.38
N VAL A 570 31.03 -28.49 -8.65
CA VAL A 570 32.23 -27.99 -9.34
C VAL A 570 32.25 -26.46 -9.22
N PRO A 571 33.38 -25.83 -8.82
CA PRO A 571 33.44 -24.38 -8.67
C PRO A 571 33.04 -23.70 -9.98
N VAL A 572 31.89 -23.04 -9.98
CA VAL A 572 31.51 -22.11 -11.04
C VAL A 572 32.46 -20.92 -10.92
N GLU A 573 32.97 -20.41 -12.05
CA GLU A 573 33.90 -19.27 -12.11
C GLU A 573 33.55 -18.19 -11.07
N ASN A 574 34.55 -17.82 -10.27
CA ASN A 574 34.42 -16.79 -9.24
C ASN A 574 34.01 -15.46 -9.88
N VAL A 575 33.06 -14.75 -9.26
CA VAL A 575 32.63 -13.42 -9.74
C VAL A 575 33.65 -12.37 -9.30
N SER A 576 34.21 -11.62 -10.26
CA SER A 576 35.11 -10.51 -9.95
C SER A 576 34.34 -9.28 -9.45
N ILE A 577 35.02 -8.33 -8.79
CA ILE A 577 34.40 -7.05 -8.42
C ILE A 577 33.91 -6.31 -9.67
N LYS A 578 34.66 -6.39 -10.78
CA LYS A 578 34.28 -5.81 -12.08
C LYS A 578 32.96 -6.37 -12.59
N ASP A 579 32.72 -7.67 -12.43
CA ASP A 579 31.46 -8.31 -12.80
C ASP A 579 30.31 -7.84 -11.92
N LEU A 580 30.53 -7.65 -10.61
CA LEU A 580 29.52 -7.12 -9.69
C LEU A 580 29.14 -5.67 -10.04
N VAL A 581 30.13 -4.82 -10.33
CA VAL A 581 29.88 -3.45 -10.79
C VAL A 581 29.16 -3.47 -12.14
N SER A 582 29.51 -4.38 -13.05
CA SER A 582 28.83 -4.55 -14.33
C SER A 582 27.37 -4.96 -14.15
N CYS A 583 27.08 -5.85 -13.20
CA CYS A 583 25.71 -6.22 -12.83
C CYS A 583 24.92 -4.99 -12.36
N ALA A 584 25.49 -4.23 -11.42
CA ALA A 584 24.89 -3.01 -10.88
C ALA A 584 24.62 -1.97 -11.98
N TYR A 585 25.61 -1.71 -12.84
CA TYR A 585 25.51 -0.77 -13.97
C TYR A 585 24.39 -1.16 -14.94
N GLN A 586 24.32 -2.45 -15.31
CA GLN A 586 23.29 -2.95 -16.20
C GLN A 586 21.88 -2.76 -15.62
N VAL A 587 21.69 -3.04 -14.32
CA VAL A 587 20.40 -2.79 -13.66
C VAL A 587 20.09 -1.30 -13.56
N ALA A 588 21.07 -0.45 -13.22
CA ALA A 588 20.90 1.00 -13.17
C ALA A 588 20.43 1.55 -14.52
N ARG A 589 20.98 1.06 -15.64
CA ARG A 589 20.54 1.42 -16.99
C ARG A 589 19.10 1.02 -17.26
N GLY A 590 18.70 -0.18 -16.86
CA GLY A 590 17.31 -0.63 -16.99
C GLY A 590 16.34 0.23 -16.17
N MET A 591 16.69 0.57 -14.94
CA MET A 591 15.88 1.44 -14.10
C MET A 591 15.85 2.89 -14.59
N GLY A 592 16.95 3.40 -15.13
CA GLY A 592 17.00 4.71 -15.79
C GLY A 592 16.06 4.79 -16.99
N TYR A 593 15.98 3.71 -17.78
CA TYR A 593 15.00 3.59 -18.85
C TYR A 593 13.56 3.56 -18.32
N LEU A 594 13.26 2.76 -17.28
CA LEU A 594 11.93 2.74 -16.66
C LEU A 594 11.51 4.12 -16.13
N ALA A 595 12.41 4.84 -15.46
CA ALA A 595 12.17 6.19 -14.99
C ALA A 595 11.85 7.15 -16.16
N SER A 596 12.56 7.03 -17.29
CA SER A 596 12.25 7.83 -18.50
C SER A 596 10.88 7.53 -19.10
N LYS A 597 10.35 6.32 -18.85
CA LYS A 597 8.99 5.89 -19.22
C LYS A 597 7.96 6.20 -18.14
N LYS A 598 8.31 6.98 -17.10
CA LYS A 598 7.45 7.30 -15.97
C LYS A 598 6.89 6.06 -15.25
N CYS A 599 7.62 4.95 -15.32
CA CYS A 599 7.24 3.69 -14.68
C CYS A 599 8.00 3.54 -13.35
N ILE A 600 7.28 3.17 -12.29
CA ILE A 600 7.84 2.82 -10.98
C ILE A 600 7.72 1.32 -10.79
N HIS A 601 8.81 0.64 -10.44
CA HIS A 601 8.87 -0.81 -10.32
C HIS A 601 8.27 -1.32 -9.00
N ARG A 602 8.55 -0.64 -7.87
CA ARG A 602 8.04 -0.95 -6.50
C ARG A 602 8.50 -2.25 -5.86
N ASP A 603 9.01 -3.20 -6.64
CA ASP A 603 9.61 -4.44 -6.10
C ASP A 603 10.98 -4.77 -6.70
N LEU A 604 11.89 -3.78 -6.75
CA LEU A 604 13.24 -4.01 -7.25
C LEU A 604 14.08 -4.76 -6.20
N ALA A 605 14.53 -5.97 -6.54
CA ALA A 605 15.33 -6.84 -5.68
C ALA A 605 16.09 -7.89 -6.51
N ALA A 606 17.11 -8.55 -5.95
CA ALA A 606 17.92 -9.51 -6.70
C ALA A 606 17.12 -10.74 -7.18
N ARG A 607 16.02 -11.08 -6.51
CA ARG A 607 15.09 -12.14 -6.94
C ARG A 607 14.28 -11.79 -8.19
N ASN A 608 14.14 -10.50 -8.50
CA ASN A 608 13.37 -9.96 -9.63
C ASN A 608 14.29 -9.44 -10.76
N VAL A 609 15.58 -9.75 -10.71
CA VAL A 609 16.51 -9.54 -11.83
C VAL A 609 16.87 -10.92 -12.38
N LEU A 610 16.74 -11.10 -13.70
CA LEU A 610 17.06 -12.34 -14.40
C LEU A 610 18.39 -12.22 -15.15
N VAL A 611 19.08 -13.35 -15.31
CA VAL A 611 20.39 -13.44 -15.96
C VAL A 611 20.30 -14.34 -17.19
N THR A 612 20.68 -13.78 -18.33
CA THR A 612 20.71 -14.50 -19.62
C THR A 612 21.99 -15.32 -19.80
N GLU A 613 22.04 -16.13 -20.87
CA GLU A 613 23.23 -16.92 -21.26
C GLU A 613 24.49 -16.04 -21.31
N ASP A 614 24.37 -14.84 -21.91
CA ASP A 614 25.46 -13.89 -22.13
C ASP A 614 25.72 -12.96 -20.92
N ASN A 615 25.26 -13.34 -19.72
CA ASN A 615 25.38 -12.53 -18.49
C ASN A 615 24.76 -11.12 -18.60
N VAL A 616 23.74 -10.95 -19.44
CA VAL A 616 22.95 -9.70 -19.46
C VAL A 616 21.94 -9.73 -18.33
N MET A 617 21.96 -8.68 -17.51
CA MET A 617 20.99 -8.47 -16.42
C MET A 617 19.70 -7.89 -16.98
N LYS A 618 18.57 -8.52 -16.67
CA LYS A 618 17.23 -8.11 -17.11
C LYS A 618 16.29 -7.96 -15.93
N ILE A 619 15.81 -6.74 -15.69
CA ILE A 619 14.77 -6.46 -14.69
C ILE A 619 13.48 -7.14 -15.12
N ALA A 620 12.82 -7.84 -14.20
CA ALA A 620 11.63 -8.62 -14.42
C ALA A 620 10.61 -8.42 -13.29
N ASP A 621 9.43 -9.03 -13.44
CA ASP A 621 8.32 -9.02 -12.49
C ASP A 621 7.69 -7.63 -12.27
N PHE A 622 6.95 -7.17 -13.30
CA PHE A 622 6.23 -5.89 -13.30
C PHE A 622 4.83 -5.97 -12.66
N GLY A 623 4.50 -7.06 -11.97
CA GLY A 623 3.18 -7.25 -11.35
C GLY A 623 2.80 -6.18 -10.31
N LEU A 624 3.79 -5.45 -9.78
CA LEU A 624 3.59 -4.31 -8.86
C LEU A 624 3.90 -2.95 -9.52
N ALA A 625 4.30 -2.93 -10.78
CA ALA A 625 4.69 -1.71 -11.48
C ALA A 625 3.48 -0.84 -11.82
N ARG A 626 3.68 0.48 -11.85
CA ARG A 626 2.64 1.48 -12.14
C ARG A 626 3.22 2.70 -12.86
N ASP A 627 2.37 3.36 -13.65
CA ASP A 627 2.61 4.72 -14.15
C ASP A 627 2.56 5.74 -13.00
N ILE A 628 3.43 6.75 -13.04
CA ILE A 628 3.48 7.84 -12.05
C ILE A 628 2.18 8.68 -12.00
N HIS A 629 1.40 8.72 -13.09
CA HIS A 629 0.14 9.46 -13.18
C HIS A 629 -1.05 8.67 -12.60
N HIS A 630 -0.92 7.35 -12.49
CA HIS A 630 -1.85 6.49 -11.76
C HIS A 630 -1.29 6.20 -10.37
N ILE A 631 -1.31 7.21 -9.48
CA ILE A 631 -1.10 7.01 -8.04
C ILE A 631 -2.38 6.47 -7.40
N ASP A 632 -3.00 5.48 -8.04
CA ASP A 632 -4.02 4.67 -7.39
C ASP A 632 -3.32 3.86 -6.32
N TYR A 633 -3.74 4.14 -5.09
CA TYR A 633 -3.33 3.49 -3.86
C TYR A 633 -3.37 1.96 -4.03
N TYR A 634 -2.21 1.35 -4.27
CA TYR A 634 -2.12 -0.11 -4.25
C TYR A 634 -2.19 -0.56 -2.80
N LYS A 635 -3.38 -1.03 -2.39
CA LYS A 635 -3.54 -1.92 -1.24
C LYS A 635 -3.50 -3.34 -1.78
N LYS A 636 -2.42 -4.06 -1.51
CA LYS A 636 -2.42 -5.51 -1.72
C LYS A 636 -3.48 -6.12 -0.80
N THR A 637 -4.56 -6.64 -1.39
CA THR A 637 -5.68 -7.29 -0.70
C THR A 637 -5.52 -8.81 -0.60
N THR A 638 -4.37 -9.35 -1.00
CA THR A 638 -4.04 -10.78 -0.89
C THR A 638 -2.85 -10.99 0.05
N ASN A 639 -2.75 -12.18 0.64
CA ASN A 639 -1.74 -12.67 1.60
C ASN A 639 -0.26 -12.58 1.12
N GLY A 640 0.06 -11.80 0.09
CA GLY A 640 1.41 -11.58 -0.39
C GLY A 640 2.21 -10.67 0.55
N ARG A 641 3.39 -11.13 0.96
CA ARG A 641 4.36 -10.36 1.74
C ARG A 641 4.81 -9.15 0.92
N LEU A 642 4.63 -7.93 1.45
CA LEU A 642 5.30 -6.75 0.91
C LEU A 642 6.82 -6.91 1.09
N PRO A 643 7.65 -6.41 0.16
CA PRO A 643 9.10 -6.52 0.23
C PRO A 643 9.69 -5.52 1.23
N VAL A 644 9.28 -5.57 2.51
CA VAL A 644 9.53 -4.51 3.51
C VAL A 644 11.00 -4.12 3.61
N LYS A 645 11.92 -5.09 3.52
CA LYS A 645 13.37 -4.83 3.59
C LYS A 645 13.94 -4.02 2.40
N TRP A 646 13.21 -3.92 1.30
CA TRP A 646 13.59 -3.14 0.11
C TRP A 646 12.83 -1.82 -0.01
N MET A 647 11.83 -1.58 0.85
CA MET A 647 10.96 -0.41 0.75
C MET A 647 11.64 0.83 1.34
N ALA A 648 11.50 1.95 0.63
CA ALA A 648 11.91 3.25 1.12
C ALA A 648 11.07 3.71 2.32
N PRO A 649 11.60 4.54 3.23
CA PRO A 649 10.84 5.04 4.38
C PRO A 649 9.53 5.72 4.00
N GLU A 650 9.51 6.58 2.97
CA GLU A 650 8.30 7.25 2.50
C GLU A 650 7.28 6.26 1.89
N ALA A 651 7.75 5.18 1.28
CA ALA A 651 6.89 4.11 0.76
C ALA A 651 6.32 3.26 1.90
N LEU A 652 7.08 3.09 2.98
CA LEU A 652 6.73 2.27 4.13
C LEU A 652 5.78 2.99 5.10
N PHE A 653 6.05 4.25 5.41
CA PHE A 653 5.32 5.03 6.41
C PHE A 653 4.23 5.91 5.78
N ASP A 654 4.53 6.54 4.65
CA ASP A 654 3.63 7.51 4.03
C ASP A 654 2.89 6.93 2.81
N ARG A 655 3.25 5.70 2.41
CA ARG A 655 2.73 4.99 1.21
C ARG A 655 2.95 5.75 -0.09
N ILE A 656 3.97 6.61 -0.11
CA ILE A 656 4.36 7.41 -1.27
C ILE A 656 5.38 6.60 -2.07
N TYR A 657 5.08 6.34 -3.35
CA TYR A 657 6.00 5.70 -4.27
C TYR A 657 6.40 6.69 -5.36
N THR A 658 7.70 6.86 -5.54
CA THR A 658 8.29 7.68 -6.59
C THR A 658 9.46 6.94 -7.23
N HIS A 659 10.03 7.49 -8.29
CA HIS A 659 11.32 6.99 -8.81
C HIS A 659 12.42 6.99 -7.74
N GLN A 660 12.40 7.94 -6.80
CA GLN A 660 13.35 8.00 -5.70
C GLN A 660 13.13 6.87 -4.66
N SER A 661 11.92 6.33 -4.59
CA SER A 661 11.63 5.14 -3.79
C SER A 661 12.25 3.89 -4.42
N ASP A 662 12.24 3.78 -5.75
CA ASP A 662 12.97 2.71 -6.46
C ASP A 662 14.50 2.88 -6.34
N VAL A 663 15.01 4.11 -6.25
CA VAL A 663 16.45 4.37 -5.98
C VAL A 663 16.86 3.78 -4.61
N TRP A 664 16.02 3.89 -3.59
CA TRP A 664 16.28 3.24 -2.31
C TRP A 664 16.37 1.72 -2.47
N SER A 665 15.40 1.11 -3.16
CA SER A 665 15.39 -0.32 -3.45
C SER A 665 16.62 -0.75 -4.25
N PHE A 666 17.09 0.10 -5.17
CA PHE A 666 18.35 -0.10 -5.90
C PHE A 666 19.55 -0.10 -4.95
N GLY A 667 19.62 0.80 -3.96
CA GLY A 667 20.65 0.75 -2.92
C GLY A 667 20.66 -0.58 -2.15
N VAL A 668 19.48 -1.12 -1.83
CA VAL A 668 19.36 -2.46 -1.21
C VAL A 668 19.83 -3.56 -2.17
N LEU A 669 19.48 -3.47 -3.45
CA LEU A 669 19.95 -4.39 -4.49
C LEU A 669 21.48 -4.35 -4.65
N LEU A 670 22.10 -3.17 -4.61
CA LEU A 670 23.56 -3.06 -4.60
C LEU A 670 24.14 -3.85 -3.43
N TRP A 671 23.59 -3.69 -2.22
CA TRP A 671 24.02 -4.46 -1.06
C TRP A 671 23.86 -5.98 -1.27
N GLU A 672 22.76 -6.43 -1.88
CA GLU A 672 22.58 -7.85 -2.25
C GLU A 672 23.65 -8.32 -3.25
N ILE A 673 23.98 -7.53 -4.27
CA ILE A 673 24.99 -7.84 -5.29
C ILE A 673 26.36 -8.01 -4.61
N PHE A 674 26.79 -7.04 -3.81
CA PHE A 674 28.11 -7.05 -3.15
C PHE A 674 28.19 -7.97 -1.91
N THR A 675 27.09 -8.60 -1.52
CA THR A 675 27.08 -9.71 -0.55
C THR A 675 26.85 -11.07 -1.22
N LEU A 676 26.94 -11.12 -2.55
CA LEU A 676 26.74 -12.32 -3.36
C LEU A 676 25.39 -12.99 -3.04
N GLY A 677 24.31 -12.22 -3.08
CA GLY A 677 22.95 -12.67 -2.77
C GLY A 677 22.65 -12.80 -1.27
N GLY A 678 23.26 -11.94 -0.45
CA GLY A 678 22.96 -11.81 0.97
C GLY A 678 21.51 -11.37 1.22
N SER A 679 20.99 -11.67 2.41
CA SER A 679 19.65 -11.21 2.82
C SER A 679 19.79 -9.83 3.49
N PRO A 680 19.10 -8.78 3.03
CA PRO A 680 19.20 -7.45 3.63
C PRO A 680 18.86 -7.45 5.13
N TYR A 681 19.49 -6.55 5.88
CA TYR A 681 19.35 -6.41 7.33
C TYR A 681 19.46 -7.78 8.02
N PRO A 682 20.65 -8.43 7.98
CA PRO A 682 20.85 -9.76 8.55
C PRO A 682 20.56 -9.75 10.05
N GLY A 683 19.82 -10.75 10.53
CA GLY A 683 19.44 -10.87 11.95
C GLY A 683 18.33 -9.93 12.43
N VAL A 684 17.91 -8.95 11.62
CA VAL A 684 16.86 -7.99 12.00
C VAL A 684 15.48 -8.48 11.55
N PRO A 685 14.52 -8.69 12.46
CA PRO A 685 13.14 -9.02 12.12
C PRO A 685 12.42 -7.80 11.52
N VAL A 686 11.41 -8.06 10.68
CA VAL A 686 10.72 -6.98 9.92
C VAL A 686 10.04 -5.99 10.86
N GLU A 687 9.51 -6.47 11.98
CA GLU A 687 8.83 -5.69 13.01
C GLU A 687 9.75 -4.66 13.68
N GLU A 688 11.03 -5.00 13.88
CA GLU A 688 12.03 -4.10 14.47
C GLU A 688 12.64 -3.14 13.44
N LEU A 689 12.69 -3.55 12.17
CA LEU A 689 13.26 -2.76 11.09
C LEU A 689 12.58 -1.38 10.96
N PHE A 690 11.27 -1.29 11.19
CA PHE A 690 10.54 -0.02 11.16
C PHE A 690 11.11 1.01 12.14
N LYS A 691 11.43 0.56 13.36
CA LYS A 691 11.98 1.45 14.40
C LYS A 691 13.40 1.86 14.05
N LEU A 692 14.23 0.90 13.64
CA LEU A 692 15.62 1.13 13.25
C LEU A 692 15.74 2.13 12.07
N LEU A 693 14.89 1.99 11.05
CA LEU A 693 14.90 2.92 9.91
C LEU A 693 14.54 4.36 10.32
N LYS A 694 13.59 4.53 11.26
CA LYS A 694 13.25 5.83 11.84
C LYS A 694 14.39 6.44 12.66
N GLU A 695 15.15 5.62 13.35
CA GLU A 695 16.35 6.01 14.11
C GLU A 695 17.57 6.27 13.19
N GLY A 696 17.42 6.10 11.88
CA GLY A 696 18.49 6.38 10.91
C GLY A 696 19.45 5.20 10.67
N HIS A 697 19.16 4.01 11.21
CA HIS A 697 19.96 2.82 10.98
C HIS A 697 20.02 2.46 9.48
N ARG A 698 21.19 2.00 9.02
CA ARG A 698 21.44 1.50 7.67
C ARG A 698 22.36 0.28 7.76
N MET A 699 22.34 -0.57 6.72
CA MET A 699 23.19 -1.75 6.65
C MET A 699 24.68 -1.37 6.55
N ASP A 700 25.53 -2.20 7.15
CA ASP A 700 26.98 -2.05 7.11
C ASP A 700 27.58 -2.35 5.73
N LYS A 701 28.81 -1.86 5.52
CA LYS A 701 29.56 -2.07 4.28
C LYS A 701 29.84 -3.56 4.03
N PRO A 702 29.47 -4.12 2.85
CA PRO A 702 29.87 -5.47 2.48
C PRO A 702 31.39 -5.64 2.40
N SER A 703 31.90 -6.83 2.74
CA SER A 703 33.34 -7.12 2.74
C SER A 703 33.98 -6.99 1.37
N THR A 704 33.29 -7.40 0.30
CA THR A 704 33.78 -7.32 -1.09
C THR A 704 33.59 -5.94 -1.75
N CYS A 705 32.95 -4.99 -1.05
CA CYS A 705 32.58 -3.69 -1.60
C CYS A 705 33.66 -2.62 -1.33
N THR A 706 33.98 -1.78 -2.32
CA THR A 706 34.86 -0.62 -2.11
C THR A 706 34.16 0.47 -1.28
N GLN A 707 34.92 1.39 -0.71
CA GLN A 707 34.34 2.51 0.05
C GLN A 707 33.46 3.40 -0.83
N GLU A 708 33.88 3.65 -2.07
CA GLU A 708 33.13 4.46 -3.05
C GLU A 708 31.75 3.85 -3.36
N LEU A 709 31.69 2.56 -3.64
CA LEU A 709 30.44 1.86 -3.91
C LEU A 709 29.52 1.82 -2.69
N TYR A 710 30.08 1.75 -1.47
CA TYR A 710 29.29 1.84 -0.25
C TYR A 710 28.72 3.24 0.00
N LEU A 711 29.48 4.30 -0.30
CA LEU A 711 28.96 5.66 -0.24
C LEU A 711 27.79 5.85 -1.23
N MET A 712 27.88 5.27 -2.43
CA MET A 712 26.76 5.23 -3.37
C MET A 712 25.51 4.53 -2.78
N MET A 713 25.67 3.40 -2.08
CA MET A 713 24.55 2.77 -1.36
C MET A 713 23.96 3.69 -0.29
N ARG A 714 24.82 4.39 0.46
CA ARG A 714 24.42 5.35 1.50
C ARG A 714 23.63 6.53 0.94
N ASP A 715 24.04 7.04 -0.22
CA ASP A 715 23.35 8.13 -0.92
C ASP A 715 21.98 7.67 -1.42
N CYS A 716 21.87 6.45 -1.94
CA CYS A 716 20.58 5.82 -2.26
C CYS A 716 19.67 5.69 -1.03
N TRP A 717 20.23 5.51 0.17
CA TRP A 717 19.47 5.40 1.42
C TRP A 717 19.34 6.73 2.21
N HIS A 718 19.53 7.86 1.54
CA HIS A 718 19.26 9.15 2.14
C HIS A 718 17.79 9.25 2.59
N ALA A 719 17.55 9.80 3.79
CA ALA A 719 16.21 9.87 4.38
C ALA A 719 15.26 10.74 3.53
N VAL A 720 15.75 11.91 3.09
CA VAL A 720 15.04 12.80 2.16
C VAL A 720 15.14 12.24 0.73
N PRO A 721 14.03 11.90 0.05
CA PRO A 721 14.07 11.28 -1.27
C PRO A 721 14.73 12.12 -2.35
N SER A 722 14.57 13.44 -2.32
CA SER A 722 15.14 14.36 -3.32
C SER A 722 16.66 14.50 -3.25
N HIS A 723 17.30 14.09 -2.14
CA HIS A 723 18.75 14.09 -2.00
C HIS A 723 19.38 12.78 -2.50
N ARG A 724 18.58 11.75 -2.77
CA ARG A 724 19.08 10.51 -3.36
C ARG A 724 19.48 10.77 -4.80
N PRO A 725 20.52 10.09 -5.32
CA PRO A 725 20.88 10.22 -6.73
C PRO A 725 19.74 9.74 -7.63
N THR A 726 19.62 10.33 -8.80
CA THR A 726 18.74 9.81 -9.85
C THR A 726 19.36 8.58 -10.50
N PHE A 727 18.57 7.73 -11.16
CA PHE A 727 19.11 6.62 -11.94
C PHE A 727 20.07 7.08 -13.05
N LYS A 728 19.89 8.28 -13.60
CA LYS A 728 20.82 8.85 -14.57
C LYS A 728 22.21 9.06 -13.95
N GLN A 729 22.27 9.67 -12.77
CA GLN A 729 23.52 9.89 -12.04
C GLN A 729 24.17 8.55 -11.64
N LEU A 730 23.38 7.59 -11.15
CA LEU A 730 23.88 6.25 -10.81
C LEU A 730 24.49 5.52 -12.02
N VAL A 731 23.90 5.67 -13.22
CA VAL A 731 24.48 5.12 -14.45
C VAL A 731 25.82 5.77 -14.75
N GLU A 732 25.91 7.10 -14.68
CA GLU A 732 27.14 7.86 -14.93
C GLU A 732 28.27 7.49 -13.94
N ASP A 733 27.94 7.35 -12.65
CA ASP A 733 28.92 7.01 -11.63
C ASP A 733 29.38 5.54 -11.73
N LEU A 734 28.46 4.59 -11.98
CA LEU A 734 28.83 3.18 -12.17
C LEU A 734 29.64 2.95 -13.45
N ASP A 735 29.37 3.71 -14.53
CA ASP A 735 30.18 3.69 -15.75
C ASP A 735 31.62 4.14 -15.48
N ARG A 736 31.77 5.20 -14.67
CA ARG A 736 33.08 5.69 -14.22
C ARG A 736 33.82 4.63 -13.40
N CYS A 737 33.15 3.97 -12.46
CA CYS A 737 33.74 2.87 -11.69
C CYS A 737 34.21 1.73 -12.60
N LEU A 738 33.43 1.35 -13.61
CA LEU A 738 33.82 0.32 -14.59
C LEU A 738 35.04 0.71 -15.43
N ALA A 739 35.11 1.96 -15.86
CA ALA A 739 36.24 2.48 -16.63
C ALA A 739 37.53 2.45 -15.81
N ILE A 740 37.49 2.84 -14.54
CA ILE A 740 38.64 2.80 -13.63
C ILE A 740 39.11 1.35 -13.39
N SER A 741 38.18 0.43 -13.11
CA SER A 741 38.52 -0.99 -12.92
C SER A 741 39.10 -1.66 -14.17
N SER A 742 38.73 -1.20 -15.37
CA SER A 742 39.26 -1.73 -16.62
C SER A 742 40.69 -1.24 -16.93
N ASN A 743 41.06 -0.05 -16.45
CA ASN A 743 42.41 0.51 -16.64
C ASN A 743 43.43 -0.02 -15.62
N GLN A 744 42.99 -0.47 -14.44
CA GLN A 744 43.87 -1.09 -13.45
C GLN A 744 44.45 -2.44 -13.92
N GLU A 745 43.72 -3.20 -14.76
CA GLU A 745 44.23 -4.43 -15.40
C GLU A 745 45.43 -4.16 -16.35
N TYR A 746 45.62 -2.93 -16.83
CA TYR A 746 46.70 -2.58 -17.77
C TYR A 746 47.98 -2.09 -17.08
N LEU A 747 47.95 -1.88 -15.75
CA LEU A 747 49.04 -1.26 -14.97
C LEU A 747 49.71 -2.20 -13.94
N GLU A 748 49.41 -3.50 -13.94
CA GLU A 748 50.18 -4.46 -13.14
C GLU A 748 51.44 -4.94 -13.88
N LEU A 749 52.54 -4.17 -13.73
CA LEU A 749 53.90 -4.58 -14.06
C LEU A 749 54.81 -4.40 -12.83
N SER A 750 54.82 -5.39 -11.90
CA SER A 750 56.02 -5.78 -11.10
C SER A 750 55.74 -6.91 -10.08
N VAL A 751 56.04 -8.17 -10.48
CA VAL A 751 56.95 -9.20 -9.86
C VAL A 751 56.75 -9.64 -8.38
N PRO A 752 56.93 -10.96 -8.05
CA PRO A 752 56.42 -11.59 -6.82
C PRO A 752 57.40 -11.57 -5.64
N LEU A 753 56.87 -11.72 -4.42
CA LEU A 753 57.69 -11.97 -3.22
C LEU A 753 57.06 -13.08 -2.36
N ASP A 754 57.85 -14.12 -2.21
CA ASP A 754 57.62 -15.33 -1.42
C ASP A 754 57.43 -15.09 0.08
N GLN A 755 56.70 -16.05 0.66
CA GLN A 755 56.79 -16.64 2.00
C GLN A 755 57.67 -15.94 3.05
N TYR A 756 57.06 -15.56 4.18
CA TYR A 756 57.39 -16.10 5.51
C TYR A 756 56.35 -15.63 6.54
N SER A 757 55.59 -16.57 7.12
CA SER A 757 54.94 -16.37 8.43
C SER A 757 55.94 -16.65 9.55
N PRO A 758 55.77 -16.11 10.77
CA PRO A 758 55.05 -16.92 11.76
C PRO A 758 54.23 -16.16 12.85
N SER A 759 53.12 -16.80 13.25
CA SER A 759 52.54 -16.96 14.61
C SER A 759 52.10 -15.76 15.51
N TYR A 760 50.76 -15.62 15.64
CA TYR A 760 49.85 -15.33 16.79
C TYR A 760 50.41 -15.19 18.24
N PRO A 761 49.67 -14.65 19.28
CA PRO A 761 48.20 -14.45 19.36
C PRO A 761 47.66 -13.13 20.03
N ASP A 762 46.33 -13.04 20.02
CA ASP A 762 45.38 -12.03 20.51
C ASP A 762 45.51 -11.54 21.97
N THR A 763 45.06 -10.28 22.19
CA THR A 763 44.13 -9.96 23.31
C THR A 763 43.26 -8.73 23.05
N ARG A 764 41.98 -8.88 23.42
CA ARG A 764 40.89 -7.89 23.55
C ARG A 764 41.34 -6.75 24.49
N SER A 765 40.86 -5.51 24.42
CA SER A 765 39.47 -5.05 24.58
C SER A 765 39.40 -3.52 24.58
N SER A 766 38.27 -2.96 24.09
CA SER A 766 37.57 -1.73 24.54
C SER A 766 38.37 -0.39 24.57
N THR A 767 37.88 0.76 24.10
CA THR A 767 36.64 1.46 24.51
C THR A 767 36.43 2.68 23.59
N CYS A 768 35.15 3.05 23.42
CA CYS A 768 34.60 4.35 23.02
C CYS A 768 35.24 5.50 23.85
N SER A 769 35.35 6.78 23.50
CA SER A 769 34.46 7.69 22.77
C SER A 769 35.13 9.08 22.66
N SER A 770 34.59 9.91 21.76
CA SER A 770 34.47 11.39 21.78
C SER A 770 35.69 12.30 21.62
N GLY A 771 35.52 13.31 20.73
CA GLY A 771 35.95 14.69 21.03
C GLY A 771 36.81 15.40 19.97
N GLU A 772 36.15 15.95 18.96
CA GLU A 772 36.27 17.29 18.37
C GLU A 772 37.60 18.11 18.44
N ASP A 773 37.99 18.60 17.25
CA ASP A 773 38.51 19.93 16.88
C ASP A 773 39.90 20.50 17.26
N SER A 774 40.51 21.10 16.22
CA SER A 774 41.57 22.13 16.14
C SER A 774 43.01 21.73 16.49
N VAL A 775 43.97 21.76 15.55
CA VAL A 775 44.63 22.91 14.88
C VAL A 775 45.72 23.59 15.75
N PHE A 776 46.95 23.50 15.24
CA PHE A 776 48.24 24.12 15.63
C PHE A 776 49.15 23.49 16.71
N SER A 777 50.41 23.34 16.26
CA SER A 777 51.70 23.53 16.95
C SER A 777 52.40 22.40 17.74
N HIS A 778 53.49 21.93 17.11
CA HIS A 778 54.89 21.84 17.57
C HIS A 778 55.30 21.11 18.86
N GLU A 779 56.22 20.15 18.64
CA GLU A 779 57.46 19.86 19.41
C GLU A 779 57.33 19.46 20.88
N ALA A 780 58.25 18.73 21.51
CA ALA A 780 59.28 17.76 21.18
C ALA A 780 59.83 17.32 22.55
N SER A 781 60.37 16.10 22.65
CA SER A 781 61.34 15.66 23.68
C SER A 781 60.81 15.58 25.14
N ALA A 782 61.33 14.77 26.05
CA ALA A 782 62.44 13.83 26.07
C ALA A 782 62.34 12.99 27.36
N GLU A 783 63.03 11.85 27.32
CA GLU A 783 63.68 11.13 28.43
C GLU A 783 62.78 10.42 29.48
N GLU A 784 62.72 9.08 29.53
CA GLU A 784 63.69 8.12 30.10
C GLU A 784 63.97 8.29 31.62
N PRO A 785 64.40 7.29 32.41
CA PRO A 785 64.57 5.85 32.11
C PRO A 785 64.22 4.85 33.26
N CYS A 786 64.14 3.57 32.87
CA CYS A 786 64.78 2.38 33.46
C CYS A 786 64.47 1.77 34.87
N LEU A 787 64.05 0.49 34.78
CA LEU A 787 64.63 -0.71 35.44
C LEU A 787 64.29 -1.00 36.93
N PRO A 788 64.49 -2.24 37.45
CA PRO A 788 64.29 -3.56 36.85
C PRO A 788 63.76 -4.69 37.81
N LYS A 789 63.41 -5.82 37.17
CA LYS A 789 63.74 -7.23 37.53
C LYS A 789 63.04 -7.98 38.71
N PHE A 790 62.38 -9.06 38.28
CA PHE A 790 62.55 -10.48 38.71
C PHE A 790 61.67 -11.09 39.83
N PRO A 791 61.49 -12.43 39.83
CA PRO A 791 60.18 -13.14 39.84
C PRO A 791 60.08 -13.97 41.16
N PRO A 792 59.57 -15.24 41.26
CA PRO A 792 58.79 -16.13 40.37
C PRO A 792 57.65 -16.93 41.09
N HIS A 793 57.06 -17.88 40.33
CA HIS A 793 56.44 -19.15 40.76
C HIS A 793 55.00 -19.09 41.31
N SER A 794 54.10 -20.07 41.07
CA SER A 794 54.11 -21.32 40.29
C SER A 794 52.68 -21.87 40.20
N ASN A 795 52.46 -22.78 39.24
CA ASN A 795 51.46 -23.87 39.24
C ASN A 795 49.99 -23.43 39.10
N GLY A 796 49.14 -24.03 38.27
CA GLY A 796 49.20 -25.27 37.51
C GLY A 796 47.78 -25.78 37.29
N ALA A 797 47.61 -26.60 36.25
CA ALA A 797 46.50 -27.54 36.01
C ALA A 797 45.11 -27.02 35.56
N ALA A 798 44.90 -27.17 34.25
CA ALA A 798 43.80 -27.87 33.57
C ALA A 798 42.48 -28.17 34.33
N ILE A 799 41.34 -27.95 33.66
CA ILE A 799 40.45 -29.00 33.12
C ILE A 799 39.22 -28.39 32.41
N LYS A 800 38.90 -29.02 31.26
CA LYS A 800 37.70 -28.92 30.41
C LYS A 800 36.38 -28.60 31.12
N LYS A 801 35.48 -27.91 30.40
CA LYS A 801 34.04 -28.27 30.38
C LYS A 801 33.31 -27.72 29.15
N ARG A 802 32.75 -28.68 28.41
CA ARG A 802 31.37 -28.82 27.94
C ARG A 802 30.67 -27.63 27.29
#